data_AF-A0A843BQW5-F1
#
_entry.id   AF-A0A843BQW5-F1
#
_cell.length_a   1.000
_cell.length_b   1.000
_cell.length_c   1.000
_cell.angle_alpha   90.00
_cell.angle_beta   90.00
_cell.angle_gamma   90.00
#
_symmetry.space_group_name_H-M   'P 1'
#
loop_
_entity.id
_entity.type
_entity.pdbx_description
1 polymer ?
#
loop_
_entity_poly.entity_id
_entity_poly.type
_entity_poly.pdbx_seq_one_letter_code
_entity_poly.pdbx_strand_id
1 'polypeptide(L)'
;MKFQLSASVGFAKLAKLRTENMVVEIPTIMSVIEKESNLFWKIGDGNNNFTMGLPTSSLNHQISKLGKEDLTFVGNILMHSSLNPALIKKQLIKTKELMAKSLEQIPQGKATILIQPTDSQDILQQVLQMVNELEIKNIAITNMLPLLNNQRQAVNFLAGTSSTLTVDSLLYLLSPVPHTYWPILAYAGISVFNDGFADIASKQSLYLTDFGGDVLDSISEKTCFCEACNSVDQVSELLLPGSKNIERNLLEKHNKWITAKKIREIRSALRNLDLRSYVEQMIHSNVFSGAALRLLDKHHVDSIISKTPTWKTSLIKHITEYSYYRPEIQEFQRRIRERYRIQKGKKIVVIFPCSARKPYSQSKSHEKFIRTLDSISNKKRGFIQEIILTSPLGVIPRELEIVYPAAHYDIPVTGDWSHEETEIVVGQLTYVLSKAKSSDLSVVAHVSNEYIDLCKEAEKRLKMKFKYTATDEKATSSSSLSVLFEELNSILMELEPISYKPNVELARTIADYQFGLDLGEQMFKDNCRIRSKPNQPMFIMQDKKQIGVIHPETGKLTLTIDTGKILAEHEKYFVLFDGMELEGSTLFSVGVVDADPQIRPTDSVIILNKKKELIGVGNALISGKDMKETKRGPAVKIKQKV
;
A
#
# COMPACT_ATOMS: atom_id res chain seq x y z
N MET A 1 -1.20 -13.75 23.49
CA MET A 1 -0.28 -13.61 22.35
C MET A 1 -0.15 -12.13 21.99
N LYS A 2 1.06 -11.57 21.97
CA LYS A 2 1.31 -10.16 21.61
C LYS A 2 1.54 -10.03 20.11
N PHE A 3 0.86 -9.07 19.46
CA PHE A 3 1.01 -8.77 18.05
C PHE A 3 1.90 -7.53 17.86
N GLN A 4 2.90 -7.64 17.00
CA GLN A 4 3.78 -6.54 16.64
C GLN A 4 3.87 -6.40 15.13
N LEU A 5 3.15 -5.42 14.57
CA LEU A 5 3.25 -5.06 13.16
C LEU A 5 4.65 -4.50 12.85
N SER A 6 5.22 -4.92 11.73
CA SER A 6 6.48 -4.41 11.19
C SER A 6 6.28 -3.67 9.86
N ALA A 7 5.42 -4.19 8.99
CA ALA A 7 5.09 -3.57 7.70
C ALA A 7 3.71 -4.02 7.19
N SER A 8 3.12 -3.24 6.29
CA SER A 8 1.91 -3.60 5.54
C SER A 8 2.01 -3.16 4.08
N VAL A 9 1.50 -3.99 3.17
CA VAL A 9 1.38 -3.69 1.74
C VAL A 9 0.08 -4.31 1.23
N GLY A 10 -0.85 -3.50 0.74
CA GLY A 10 -2.23 -3.94 0.54
C GLY A 10 -2.89 -4.31 1.87
N PHE A 11 -3.56 -5.46 1.92
CA PHE A 11 -4.06 -6.02 3.18
C PHE A 11 -3.04 -6.95 3.87
N ALA A 12 -1.93 -7.27 3.22
CA ALA A 12 -0.89 -8.13 3.77
C ALA A 12 -0.16 -7.44 4.92
N LYS A 13 0.27 -8.24 5.89
CA LYS A 13 0.91 -7.77 7.12
C LYS A 13 2.17 -8.59 7.37
N LEU A 14 3.28 -7.91 7.56
CA LEU A 14 4.46 -8.49 8.18
C LEU A 14 4.41 -8.20 9.67
N ALA A 15 4.26 -9.24 10.48
CA ALA A 15 4.13 -9.08 11.92
C ALA A 15 4.83 -10.20 12.69
N LYS A 16 5.18 -9.92 13.95
CA LYS A 16 5.64 -10.93 14.90
C LYS A 16 4.56 -11.19 15.92
N LEU A 17 4.23 -12.45 16.10
CA LEU A 17 3.39 -12.97 17.16
C LEU A 17 4.29 -13.52 18.26
N ARG A 18 4.12 -13.01 19.48
CA ARG A 18 4.95 -13.39 20.63
C ARG A 18 4.11 -14.02 21.73
N THR A 19 4.58 -15.14 22.26
CA THR A 19 4.23 -15.65 23.59
C THR A 19 5.42 -15.46 24.53
N GLU A 20 5.37 -16.00 25.74
CA GLU A 20 6.48 -15.88 26.70
C GLU A 20 7.77 -16.53 26.17
N ASN A 21 7.63 -17.66 25.48
CA ASN A 21 8.77 -18.51 25.08
C ASN A 21 9.03 -18.55 23.57
N MET A 22 8.12 -18.01 22.74
CA MET A 22 8.16 -18.21 21.29
C MET A 22 7.83 -16.95 20.49
N VAL A 23 8.44 -16.85 19.30
CA VAL A 23 8.15 -15.82 18.32
C VAL A 23 7.94 -16.47 16.96
N VAL A 24 6.75 -16.27 16.38
CA VAL A 24 6.42 -16.67 15.01
C VAL A 24 6.21 -15.40 14.18
N GLU A 25 6.75 -15.38 12.97
CA GLU A 25 6.58 -14.26 12.04
C GLU A 25 5.53 -14.61 10.99
N ILE A 26 4.69 -13.64 10.64
CA ILE A 26 3.57 -13.76 9.72
C ILE A 26 3.86 -12.87 8.48
N PRO A 27 3.54 -13.30 7.24
CA PRO A 27 2.83 -14.53 6.89
C PRO A 27 3.62 -15.82 7.17
N THR A 28 2.90 -16.90 7.49
CA THR A 28 3.51 -18.20 7.79
C THR A 28 2.69 -19.38 7.25
N ILE A 29 3.21 -20.59 7.43
CA ILE A 29 2.56 -21.85 7.06
C ILE A 29 1.88 -22.48 8.28
N MET A 30 0.83 -23.24 8.02
CA MET A 30 0.32 -24.23 8.96
C MET A 30 0.31 -25.62 8.33
N SER A 31 0.71 -26.62 9.11
CA SER A 31 0.76 -28.03 8.70
C SER A 31 0.03 -28.88 9.74
N VAL A 32 -0.60 -29.98 9.31
CA VAL A 32 -1.18 -30.96 10.24
C VAL A 32 -0.05 -31.83 10.81
N ILE A 33 -0.01 -31.98 12.13
CA ILE A 33 0.92 -32.86 12.84
C ILE A 33 0.17 -33.77 13.80
N GLU A 34 0.75 -34.93 14.08
CA GLU A 34 0.26 -35.86 15.10
C GLU A 34 1.17 -35.82 16.33
N LYS A 35 0.58 -35.68 17.52
CA LYS A 35 1.29 -35.75 18.81
C LYS A 35 0.43 -36.48 19.82
N GLU A 36 0.98 -37.50 20.49
CA GLU A 36 0.26 -38.28 21.51
C GLU A 36 -1.09 -38.80 20.98
N SER A 37 -1.11 -39.30 19.73
CA SER A 37 -2.31 -39.80 19.02
C SER A 37 -3.42 -38.78 18.78
N ASN A 38 -3.12 -37.48 18.90
CA ASN A 38 -4.03 -36.38 18.57
C ASN A 38 -3.46 -35.55 17.41
N LEU A 39 -4.34 -35.08 16.53
CA LEU A 39 -3.97 -34.23 15.40
C LEU A 39 -4.14 -32.75 15.77
N PHE A 40 -3.16 -31.94 15.37
CA PHE A 40 -3.14 -30.49 15.59
C PHE A 40 -2.60 -29.77 14.36
N TRP A 41 -2.94 -28.49 14.24
CA TRP A 41 -2.24 -27.57 13.36
C TRP A 41 -0.99 -27.05 14.05
N LYS A 42 0.16 -27.26 13.42
CA LYS A 42 1.41 -26.55 13.70
C LYS A 42 1.46 -25.29 12.86
N ILE A 43 1.53 -24.12 13.48
CA ILE A 43 1.60 -22.82 12.79
C ILE A 43 3.00 -22.24 12.96
N GLY A 44 3.75 -22.16 11.86
CA GLY A 44 5.13 -21.68 11.83
C GLY A 44 5.99 -22.44 10.81
N ASP A 45 6.83 -21.72 10.07
CA ASP A 45 7.72 -22.26 9.03
C ASP A 45 9.16 -22.55 9.52
N GLY A 46 9.34 -22.65 10.84
CA GLY A 46 10.62 -22.89 11.50
C GLY A 46 10.50 -23.67 12.81
N ASN A 47 11.49 -23.52 13.69
CA ASN A 47 11.54 -24.22 14.98
C ASN A 47 10.48 -23.71 15.96
N ASN A 48 10.27 -22.39 16.01
CA ASN A 48 9.18 -21.80 16.78
C ASN A 48 7.86 -22.00 16.05
N ASN A 49 6.84 -22.47 16.77
CA ASN A 49 5.53 -22.70 16.23
C ASN A 49 4.47 -22.58 17.33
N PHE A 50 3.24 -22.26 16.92
CA PHE A 50 2.06 -22.38 17.77
C PHE A 50 1.28 -23.65 17.42
N THR A 51 0.51 -24.12 18.38
CA THR A 51 -0.42 -25.23 18.19
C THR A 51 -1.87 -24.73 18.20
N MET A 52 -2.68 -25.26 17.29
CA MET A 52 -4.12 -25.03 17.24
C MET A 52 -4.82 -26.38 17.02
N GLY A 53 -5.84 -26.70 17.82
CA GLY A 53 -6.61 -27.93 17.64
C GLY A 53 -7.28 -28.01 16.26
N LEU A 54 -7.78 -29.19 15.89
CA LEU A 54 -8.61 -29.32 14.70
C LEU A 54 -10.02 -28.79 14.95
N PRO A 55 -10.69 -28.21 13.94
CA PRO A 55 -12.09 -27.80 14.08
C PRO A 55 -12.97 -29.04 14.35
N THR A 56 -13.82 -28.97 15.37
CA THR A 56 -14.75 -30.06 15.70
C THR A 56 -15.88 -30.16 14.67
N SER A 57 -16.17 -31.39 14.21
CA SER A 57 -17.19 -31.66 13.19
C SER A 57 -18.63 -31.42 13.64
N SER A 58 -18.87 -31.30 14.95
CA SER A 58 -20.20 -31.05 15.52
C SER A 58 -20.31 -29.67 16.14
N LEU A 59 -21.49 -29.05 16.00
CA LEU A 59 -21.94 -27.88 16.77
C LEU A 59 -22.09 -28.19 18.28
N ASN A 60 -21.81 -29.42 18.71
CA ASN A 60 -21.88 -29.81 20.11
C ASN A 60 -20.61 -29.36 20.84
N HIS A 61 -20.85 -28.44 21.78
CA HIS A 61 -19.94 -27.84 22.75
C HIS A 61 -19.14 -28.84 23.58
N GLN A 62 -18.20 -29.54 22.96
CA GLN A 62 -17.06 -30.02 23.70
C GLN A 62 -15.89 -29.13 23.31
N ILE A 63 -15.69 -28.08 24.12
CA ILE A 63 -14.36 -27.46 24.26
C ILE A 63 -13.42 -28.65 24.41
N SER A 64 -12.47 -28.79 23.48
CA SER A 64 -11.50 -29.88 23.56
C SER A 64 -10.93 -29.87 24.97
N LYS A 65 -10.97 -31.02 25.65
CA LYS A 65 -10.47 -31.20 27.03
C LYS A 65 -8.94 -31.13 27.09
N LEU A 66 -8.31 -30.25 26.32
CA LEU A 66 -6.87 -30.17 26.11
C LEU A 66 -6.39 -28.72 26.29
N GLY A 67 -6.18 -28.34 27.55
CA GLY A 67 -5.63 -27.04 27.95
C GLY A 67 -4.14 -26.82 27.66
N LYS A 68 -3.60 -27.40 26.58
CA LYS A 68 -2.18 -27.25 26.17
C LYS A 68 -1.99 -26.50 24.84
N GLU A 69 -3.05 -26.22 24.09
CA GLU A 69 -2.94 -25.53 22.79
C GLU A 69 -2.76 -24.01 22.94
N ASP A 70 -2.08 -23.39 21.97
CA ASP A 70 -1.90 -21.94 21.94
C ASP A 70 -3.15 -21.20 21.46
N LEU A 71 -3.90 -21.82 20.54
CA LEU A 71 -5.12 -21.30 19.93
C LEU A 71 -6.25 -22.34 20.02
N THR A 72 -7.47 -21.89 20.25
CA THR A 72 -8.63 -22.77 20.48
C THR A 72 -9.85 -22.30 19.68
N PHE A 73 -10.53 -23.23 19.01
CA PHE A 73 -11.78 -22.92 18.31
C PHE A 73 -12.91 -22.66 19.30
N VAL A 74 -13.55 -21.48 19.20
CA VAL A 74 -14.67 -21.08 20.06
C VAL A 74 -16.01 -21.02 19.32
N GLY A 75 -15.99 -21.06 17.99
CA GLY A 75 -17.20 -21.00 17.18
C GLY A 75 -16.98 -21.44 15.74
N ASN A 76 -18.05 -21.96 15.14
CA ASN A 76 -18.12 -22.32 13.73
C ASN A 76 -19.37 -21.68 13.11
N ILE A 77 -19.15 -20.84 12.10
CA ILE A 77 -20.18 -20.05 11.44
C ILE A 77 -20.29 -20.50 9.99
N LEU A 78 -21.37 -21.22 9.70
CA LEU A 78 -21.71 -21.68 8.36
C LEU A 78 -22.46 -20.56 7.63
N MET A 79 -21.92 -20.12 6.49
CA MET A 79 -22.44 -18.98 5.72
C MET A 79 -22.60 -19.28 4.23
N HIS A 80 -22.57 -20.57 3.86
CA HIS A 80 -22.65 -21.00 2.47
C HIS A 80 -23.92 -20.51 1.78
N SER A 81 -23.82 -20.15 0.49
CA SER A 81 -24.89 -19.51 -0.29
C SER A 81 -26.17 -20.34 -0.45
N SER A 82 -26.08 -21.66 -0.26
CA SER A 82 -27.23 -22.58 -0.28
C SER A 82 -28.10 -22.51 0.99
N LEU A 83 -27.66 -21.82 2.04
CA LEU A 83 -28.39 -21.71 3.31
C LEU A 83 -29.35 -20.51 3.29
N ASN A 84 -30.54 -20.69 3.87
CA ASN A 84 -31.53 -19.61 3.98
C ASN A 84 -30.99 -18.45 4.85
N PRO A 85 -30.93 -17.20 4.35
CA PRO A 85 -30.43 -16.05 5.09
C PRO A 85 -31.07 -15.85 6.47
N ALA A 86 -32.39 -16.08 6.60
CA ALA A 86 -33.09 -15.95 7.88
C ALA A 86 -32.64 -17.02 8.90
N LEU A 87 -32.32 -18.23 8.41
CA LEU A 87 -31.80 -19.30 9.25
C LEU A 87 -30.37 -19.00 9.71
N ILE A 88 -29.53 -18.46 8.82
CA ILE A 88 -28.17 -18.01 9.16
C ILE A 88 -28.25 -16.95 10.27
N LYS A 89 -29.13 -15.95 10.14
CA LYS A 89 -29.31 -14.91 11.19
C LYS A 89 -29.72 -15.50 12.54
N LYS A 90 -30.67 -16.44 12.55
CA LYS A 90 -31.07 -17.13 13.79
C LYS A 90 -29.94 -17.95 14.39
N GLN A 91 -29.15 -18.63 13.56
CA GLN A 91 -28.00 -19.40 14.00
C GLN A 91 -26.89 -18.48 14.55
N LEU A 92 -26.66 -17.32 13.93
CA LEU A 92 -25.67 -16.34 14.38
C LEU A 92 -25.93 -15.85 15.81
N ILE A 93 -27.19 -15.58 16.17
CA ILE A 93 -27.56 -15.19 17.54
C ILE A 93 -27.15 -16.26 18.54
N LYS A 94 -27.54 -17.52 18.27
CA LYS A 94 -27.18 -18.66 19.14
C LYS A 94 -25.67 -18.85 19.20
N THR A 95 -24.97 -18.78 18.07
CA THR A 95 -23.51 -18.91 18.01
C THR A 95 -22.82 -17.78 18.79
N LYS A 96 -23.35 -16.55 18.75
CA LYS A 96 -22.84 -15.41 19.53
C LYS A 96 -22.89 -15.69 21.03
N GLU A 97 -24.02 -16.14 21.54
CA GLU A 97 -24.20 -16.48 22.96
C GLU A 97 -23.22 -17.58 23.41
N LEU A 98 -23.03 -18.59 22.57
CA LEU A 98 -22.14 -19.71 22.84
C LEU A 98 -20.66 -19.32 22.81
N MET A 99 -20.28 -18.44 21.87
CA MET A 99 -18.93 -17.88 21.82
C MET A 99 -18.68 -17.00 23.05
N ALA A 100 -19.64 -16.17 23.47
CA ALA A 100 -19.53 -15.36 24.67
C ALA A 100 -19.25 -16.22 25.92
N LYS A 101 -19.98 -17.33 26.09
CA LYS A 101 -19.71 -18.30 27.18
C LYS A 101 -18.32 -18.92 27.09
N SER A 102 -17.87 -19.27 25.88
CA SER A 102 -16.52 -19.82 25.67
C SER A 102 -15.43 -18.80 26.04
N LEU A 103 -15.67 -17.52 25.78
CA LEU A 103 -14.76 -16.42 26.08
C LEU A 103 -14.64 -16.09 27.58
N GLU A 104 -15.55 -16.60 28.42
CA GLU A 104 -15.37 -16.55 29.89
C GLU A 104 -14.19 -17.41 30.36
N GLN A 105 -13.85 -18.46 29.59
CA GLN A 105 -12.80 -19.43 29.92
C GLN A 105 -11.57 -19.30 29.02
N ILE A 106 -11.74 -18.80 27.79
CA ILE A 106 -10.69 -18.71 26.77
C ILE A 106 -10.41 -17.23 26.48
N PRO A 107 -9.17 -16.74 26.74
CA PRO A 107 -8.81 -15.37 26.41
C PRO A 107 -9.04 -15.07 24.91
N GLN A 108 -9.56 -13.89 24.60
CA GLN A 108 -9.92 -13.48 23.23
C GLN A 108 -8.74 -13.60 22.25
N GLY A 109 -7.52 -13.33 22.71
CA GLY A 109 -6.31 -13.47 21.90
C GLY A 109 -5.91 -14.90 21.55
N LYS A 110 -6.49 -15.92 22.22
CA LYS A 110 -6.35 -17.35 21.91
C LYS A 110 -7.56 -17.91 21.16
N ALA A 111 -8.69 -17.22 21.20
CA ALA A 111 -9.91 -17.66 20.54
C ALA A 111 -9.77 -17.58 19.02
N THR A 112 -10.19 -18.65 18.35
CA THR A 112 -10.28 -18.75 16.90
C THR A 112 -11.72 -19.06 16.51
N ILE A 113 -12.23 -18.38 15.49
CA ILE A 113 -13.52 -18.70 14.87
C ILE A 113 -13.30 -19.32 13.51
N LEU A 114 -14.16 -20.24 13.15
CA LEU A 114 -14.22 -20.79 11.80
C LEU A 114 -15.35 -20.10 11.04
N ILE A 115 -15.04 -19.54 9.87
CA ILE A 115 -16.01 -18.96 8.95
C ILE A 115 -15.90 -19.60 7.57
N GLN A 116 -17.01 -19.64 6.86
CA GLN A 116 -17.07 -20.04 5.45
C GLN A 116 -17.30 -18.81 4.57
N PRO A 117 -16.76 -18.78 3.34
CA PRO A 117 -17.10 -17.74 2.40
C PRO A 117 -18.60 -17.64 2.11
N THR A 118 -19.06 -16.43 1.83
CA THR A 118 -20.47 -16.13 1.54
C THR A 118 -20.59 -15.10 0.43
N ASP A 119 -21.68 -15.19 -0.33
CA ASP A 119 -22.05 -14.19 -1.35
C ASP A 119 -22.77 -12.97 -0.77
N SER A 120 -23.34 -13.12 0.43
CA SER A 120 -24.13 -12.06 1.05
C SER A 120 -23.24 -11.11 1.85
N GLN A 121 -23.08 -9.89 1.35
CA GLN A 121 -22.36 -8.83 2.07
C GLN A 121 -23.04 -8.46 3.39
N ASP A 122 -24.37 -8.51 3.47
CA ASP A 122 -25.12 -8.27 4.72
C ASP A 122 -24.76 -9.30 5.80
N ILE A 123 -24.72 -10.59 5.42
CA ILE A 123 -24.34 -11.67 6.34
C ILE A 123 -22.88 -11.50 6.76
N LEU A 124 -21.99 -11.25 5.80
CA LEU A 124 -20.58 -11.04 6.09
C LEU A 124 -20.39 -9.88 7.08
N GLN A 125 -21.06 -8.74 6.87
CA GLN A 125 -20.97 -7.59 7.76
C GLN A 125 -21.48 -7.91 9.17
N GLN A 126 -22.63 -8.59 9.31
CA GLN A 126 -23.14 -9.00 10.63
C GLN A 126 -22.18 -9.93 11.37
N VAL A 127 -21.54 -10.87 10.64
CA VAL A 127 -20.52 -11.74 11.23
C VAL A 127 -19.31 -10.95 11.67
N LEU A 128 -18.75 -10.11 10.80
CA LEU A 128 -17.55 -9.32 11.13
C LEU A 128 -17.81 -8.32 12.26
N GLN A 129 -19.01 -7.74 12.33
CA GLN A 129 -19.44 -6.91 13.45
C GLN A 129 -19.42 -7.71 14.76
N MET A 130 -20.03 -8.90 14.78
CA MET A 130 -20.00 -9.78 15.95
C MET A 130 -18.57 -10.16 16.35
N VAL A 131 -17.68 -10.43 15.38
CA VAL A 131 -16.26 -10.74 15.62
C VAL A 131 -15.54 -9.57 16.29
N ASN A 132 -15.78 -8.36 15.81
CA ASN A 132 -15.23 -7.14 16.39
C ASN A 132 -15.78 -6.87 17.80
N GLU A 133 -17.09 -7.04 18.02
CA GLU A 133 -17.73 -6.90 19.34
C GLU A 133 -17.20 -7.88 20.38
N LEU A 134 -16.90 -9.12 19.98
CA LEU A 134 -16.31 -10.14 20.83
C LEU A 134 -14.77 -10.06 20.92
N GLU A 135 -14.16 -9.09 20.22
CA GLU A 135 -12.71 -8.85 20.15
C GLU A 135 -11.88 -10.08 19.72
N ILE A 136 -12.45 -10.96 18.91
CA ILE A 136 -11.75 -12.16 18.42
C ILE A 136 -10.79 -11.77 17.30
N LYS A 137 -9.52 -12.18 17.44
CA LYS A 137 -8.44 -11.79 16.50
C LYS A 137 -7.98 -12.88 15.55
N ASN A 138 -8.42 -14.13 15.74
CA ASN A 138 -8.02 -15.25 14.88
C ASN A 138 -9.25 -15.77 14.12
N ILE A 139 -9.21 -15.66 12.79
CA ILE A 139 -10.32 -16.04 11.92
C ILE A 139 -9.82 -17.10 10.94
N ALA A 140 -10.31 -18.31 11.07
CA ALA A 140 -10.04 -19.40 10.17
C ALA A 140 -11.09 -19.45 9.06
N ILE A 141 -10.62 -19.55 7.82
CA ILE A 141 -11.42 -19.61 6.60
C ILE A 141 -11.31 -21.03 6.05
N THR A 142 -12.45 -21.69 5.88
CA THR A 142 -12.55 -23.00 5.23
C THR A 142 -13.30 -22.89 3.90
N ASN A 143 -13.34 -23.97 3.13
CA ASN A 143 -14.06 -24.07 1.86
C ASN A 143 -13.72 -22.96 0.84
N MET A 144 -12.44 -22.58 0.73
CA MET A 144 -11.99 -21.54 -0.20
C MET A 144 -11.71 -22.10 -1.61
N LEU A 145 -11.39 -23.39 -1.74
CA LEU A 145 -11.04 -24.03 -3.01
C LEU A 145 -12.08 -23.82 -4.12
N PRO A 146 -13.40 -24.03 -3.88
CA PRO A 146 -14.42 -23.79 -4.92
C PRO A 146 -14.45 -22.35 -5.41
N LEU A 147 -14.13 -21.38 -4.54
CA LEU A 147 -14.13 -19.97 -4.89
C LEU A 147 -12.96 -19.54 -5.77
N LEU A 148 -11.92 -20.36 -5.92
CA LEU A 148 -10.84 -20.07 -6.87
C LEU A 148 -11.36 -20.07 -8.33
N ASN A 149 -12.51 -20.70 -8.59
CA ASN A 149 -13.21 -20.64 -9.86
C ASN A 149 -14.26 -19.52 -9.94
N ASN A 150 -14.53 -18.81 -8.84
CA ASN A 150 -15.41 -17.64 -8.78
C ASN A 150 -14.65 -16.44 -8.17
N GLN A 151 -13.82 -15.81 -8.99
CA GLN A 151 -12.86 -14.80 -8.55
C GLN A 151 -13.54 -13.58 -7.91
N ARG A 152 -14.72 -13.19 -8.42
CA ARG A 152 -15.49 -12.06 -7.87
C ARG A 152 -15.95 -12.33 -6.45
N GLN A 153 -16.53 -13.50 -6.21
CA GLN A 153 -16.97 -13.91 -4.88
C GLN A 153 -15.79 -14.01 -3.91
N ALA A 154 -14.71 -14.66 -4.33
CA ALA A 154 -13.49 -14.79 -3.54
C ALA A 154 -12.93 -13.44 -3.09
N VAL A 155 -12.75 -12.52 -4.04
CA VAL A 155 -12.18 -11.19 -3.78
C VAL A 155 -13.10 -10.37 -2.89
N ASN A 156 -14.40 -10.36 -3.16
CA ASN A 156 -15.35 -9.60 -2.35
C ASN A 156 -15.41 -10.10 -0.90
N PHE A 157 -15.35 -11.42 -0.70
CA PHE A 157 -15.28 -12.00 0.64
C PHE A 157 -13.97 -11.63 1.35
N LEU A 158 -12.82 -11.84 0.71
CA LEU A 158 -11.51 -11.57 1.32
C LEU A 158 -11.28 -10.09 1.58
N ALA A 159 -11.54 -9.23 0.59
CA ALA A 159 -11.36 -7.79 0.73
C ALA A 159 -12.38 -7.19 1.71
N GLY A 160 -13.65 -7.64 1.69
CA GLY A 160 -14.67 -7.23 2.66
C GLY A 160 -14.31 -7.64 4.09
N THR A 161 -13.74 -8.83 4.27
CA THR A 161 -13.19 -9.29 5.55
C THR A 161 -12.02 -8.43 5.99
N SER A 162 -11.02 -8.26 5.12
CA SER A 162 -9.78 -7.53 5.43
C SER A 162 -9.95 -6.02 5.59
N SER A 163 -10.98 -5.42 5.00
CA SER A 163 -11.30 -3.99 5.16
C SER A 163 -12.03 -3.70 6.48
N THR A 164 -12.82 -4.66 6.98
CA THR A 164 -13.62 -4.53 8.20
C THR A 164 -12.84 -4.90 9.45
N LEU A 165 -11.93 -5.88 9.35
CA LEU A 165 -11.12 -6.31 10.48
C LEU A 165 -9.93 -5.38 10.74
N THR A 166 -9.58 -5.30 12.02
CA THR A 166 -8.46 -4.51 12.54
C THR A 166 -7.10 -5.05 12.09
N VAL A 167 -6.08 -4.20 12.02
CA VAL A 167 -4.73 -4.62 11.60
C VAL A 167 -4.13 -5.75 12.44
N ASP A 168 -4.55 -5.93 13.69
CA ASP A 168 -4.06 -6.99 14.58
C ASP A 168 -4.84 -8.32 14.48
N SER A 169 -5.79 -8.42 13.55
CA SER A 169 -6.52 -9.66 13.23
C SER A 169 -5.77 -10.51 12.19
N LEU A 170 -5.84 -11.83 12.33
CA LEU A 170 -5.16 -12.82 11.50
C LEU A 170 -6.16 -13.71 10.78
N LEU A 171 -5.94 -13.89 9.47
CA LEU A 171 -6.73 -14.77 8.62
C LEU A 171 -5.95 -16.06 8.33
N TYR A 172 -6.52 -17.20 8.74
CA TYR A 172 -5.96 -18.54 8.54
C TYR A 172 -6.69 -19.21 7.39
N LEU A 173 -5.99 -19.51 6.31
CA LEU A 173 -6.54 -20.26 5.19
C LEU A 173 -6.39 -21.76 5.46
N LEU A 174 -7.46 -22.40 5.93
CA LEU A 174 -7.46 -23.84 6.23
C LEU A 174 -7.55 -24.69 4.96
N SER A 175 -8.01 -24.14 3.84
CA SER A 175 -8.06 -24.88 2.58
C SER A 175 -6.66 -25.08 1.98
N PRO A 176 -6.29 -26.30 1.55
CA PRO A 176 -5.00 -26.57 0.94
C PRO A 176 -4.97 -26.05 -0.51
N VAL A 177 -4.73 -24.75 -0.67
CA VAL A 177 -4.66 -24.06 -1.96
C VAL A 177 -3.23 -24.12 -2.49
N PRO A 178 -3.01 -24.29 -3.82
CA PRO A 178 -1.66 -24.26 -4.40
C PRO A 178 -0.90 -22.98 -4.05
N HIS A 179 0.41 -23.09 -3.84
CA HIS A 179 1.28 -22.00 -3.39
C HIS A 179 1.38 -20.83 -4.38
N THR A 180 1.07 -21.05 -5.65
CA THR A 180 1.03 -20.02 -6.69
C THR A 180 -0.07 -18.97 -6.47
N TYR A 181 -1.09 -19.28 -5.67
CA TYR A 181 -2.15 -18.35 -5.29
C TYR A 181 -1.79 -17.54 -4.04
N TRP A 182 -0.80 -17.99 -3.25
CA TRP A 182 -0.50 -17.38 -1.96
C TRP A 182 -0.06 -15.92 -2.03
N PRO A 183 0.71 -15.45 -3.04
CA PRO A 183 1.09 -14.04 -3.14
C PRO A 183 -0.13 -13.10 -3.22
N ILE A 184 -1.10 -13.40 -4.10
CA ILE A 184 -2.31 -12.59 -4.27
C ILE A 184 -3.25 -12.72 -3.06
N LEU A 185 -3.35 -13.92 -2.46
CA LEU A 185 -4.15 -14.14 -1.27
C LEU A 185 -3.56 -13.45 -0.04
N ALA A 186 -2.22 -13.39 0.07
CA ALA A 186 -1.54 -12.61 1.09
C ALA A 186 -1.84 -11.12 0.91
N TYR A 187 -1.72 -10.61 -0.33
CA TYR A 187 -2.08 -9.22 -0.67
C TYR A 187 -3.56 -8.89 -0.35
N ALA A 188 -4.45 -9.89 -0.45
CA ALA A 188 -5.86 -9.80 -0.04
C ALA A 188 -6.10 -9.97 1.48
N GLY A 189 -5.07 -10.28 2.27
CA GLY A 189 -5.08 -10.25 3.74
C GLY A 189 -4.87 -11.60 4.44
N ILE A 190 -4.71 -12.71 3.71
CA ILE A 190 -4.39 -14.00 4.31
C ILE A 190 -3.02 -13.96 5.00
N SER A 191 -2.99 -14.46 6.24
CA SER A 191 -1.83 -14.40 7.13
C SER A 191 -1.19 -15.77 7.34
N VAL A 192 -1.97 -16.84 7.37
CA VAL A 192 -1.48 -18.20 7.59
C VAL A 192 -2.01 -19.12 6.50
N PHE A 193 -1.13 -19.93 5.89
CA PHE A 193 -1.43 -20.75 4.73
C PHE A 193 -1.28 -22.24 5.04
N ASN A 194 -2.30 -23.04 4.75
CA ASN A 194 -2.22 -24.50 4.85
C ASN A 194 -1.33 -25.06 3.72
N ASP A 195 -0.21 -25.71 4.07
CA ASP A 195 0.70 -26.36 3.11
C ASP A 195 0.26 -27.75 2.66
N GLY A 196 -0.88 -28.27 3.11
CA GLY A 196 -1.35 -29.62 2.77
C GLY A 196 -1.53 -29.87 1.27
N PHE A 197 -1.52 -28.84 0.42
CA PHE A 197 -1.43 -29.03 -1.04
C PHE A 197 -0.12 -29.70 -1.45
N ALA A 198 0.99 -29.45 -0.75
CA ALA A 198 2.26 -30.15 -0.96
C ALA A 198 2.12 -31.66 -0.78
N ASP A 199 1.41 -32.09 0.26
CA ASP A 199 1.15 -33.50 0.53
C ASP A 199 0.25 -34.13 -0.54
N ILE A 200 -0.79 -33.40 -0.98
CA ILE A 200 -1.68 -33.82 -2.07
C ILE A 200 -0.90 -33.97 -3.38
N ALA A 201 -0.07 -32.97 -3.72
CA ALA A 201 0.76 -32.97 -4.91
C ALA A 201 1.74 -34.16 -4.91
N SER A 202 2.40 -34.43 -3.79
CA SER A 202 3.33 -35.56 -3.68
C SER A 202 2.64 -36.92 -3.88
N LYS A 203 1.41 -37.09 -3.37
CA LYS A 203 0.61 -38.31 -3.59
C LYS A 203 0.16 -38.47 -5.05
N GLN A 204 0.08 -37.37 -5.80
CA GLN A 204 -0.26 -37.35 -7.22
C GLN A 204 1.00 -37.35 -8.11
N SER A 205 2.18 -37.61 -7.55
CA SER A 205 3.46 -37.56 -8.28
C SER A 205 3.70 -36.22 -8.97
N LEU A 206 3.28 -35.12 -8.34
CA LEU A 206 3.53 -33.76 -8.80
C LEU A 206 4.73 -33.15 -8.07
N TYR A 207 5.66 -32.62 -8.86
CA TYR A 207 6.82 -31.85 -8.42
C TYR A 207 6.48 -30.36 -8.44
N LEU A 208 6.45 -29.73 -7.26
CA LEU A 208 6.16 -28.30 -7.19
C LEU A 208 7.38 -27.48 -7.64
N THR A 209 7.12 -26.47 -8.46
CA THR A 209 8.10 -25.46 -8.90
C THR A 209 7.67 -24.09 -8.38
N ASP A 210 8.37 -23.00 -8.73
CA ASP A 210 7.94 -21.65 -8.34
C ASP A 210 6.59 -21.23 -8.96
N PHE A 211 6.21 -21.84 -10.10
CA PHE A 211 5.09 -21.42 -10.94
C PHE A 211 3.94 -22.44 -11.01
N GLY A 212 4.08 -23.63 -10.44
CA GLY A 212 3.04 -24.65 -10.51
C GLY A 212 3.49 -26.00 -9.97
N GLY A 213 2.80 -27.06 -10.40
CA GLY A 213 3.23 -28.43 -10.19
C GLY A 213 3.31 -29.14 -11.53
N ASP A 214 4.43 -29.76 -11.80
CA ASP A 214 4.68 -30.54 -13.01
C ASP A 214 4.60 -32.03 -12.69
N VAL A 215 4.17 -32.84 -13.67
CA VAL A 215 4.17 -34.31 -13.51
C VAL A 215 5.61 -34.77 -13.41
N LEU A 216 5.97 -35.50 -12.34
CA LEU A 216 7.36 -35.83 -12.03
C LEU A 216 8.09 -36.50 -13.21
N ASP A 217 7.41 -37.44 -13.88
CA ASP A 217 7.97 -38.20 -15.01
C ASP A 217 8.25 -37.35 -16.25
N SER A 218 7.68 -36.14 -16.33
CA SER A 218 7.91 -35.20 -17.44
C SER A 218 9.16 -34.33 -17.27
N ILE A 219 9.82 -34.39 -16.10
CA ILE A 219 10.91 -33.50 -15.75
C ILE A 219 12.25 -34.12 -16.16
N SER A 220 12.92 -33.47 -17.11
CA SER A 220 14.24 -33.88 -17.59
C SER A 220 15.41 -33.23 -16.83
N GLU A 221 15.19 -32.09 -16.17
CA GLU A 221 16.25 -31.26 -15.57
C GLU A 221 15.91 -30.86 -14.12
N LYS A 222 16.90 -30.91 -13.23
CA LYS A 222 16.74 -30.52 -11.82
C LYS A 222 16.89 -29.01 -11.67
N THR A 223 15.77 -28.30 -11.61
CA THR A 223 15.77 -26.83 -11.44
C THR A 223 15.87 -26.36 -9.98
N CYS A 224 15.78 -27.28 -9.00
CA CYS A 224 15.85 -26.98 -7.58
C CYS A 224 17.13 -27.53 -6.92
N PHE A 225 17.68 -26.75 -5.99
CA PHE A 225 18.88 -27.09 -5.21
C PHE A 225 18.56 -27.41 -3.74
N CYS A 226 17.34 -27.84 -3.42
CA CYS A 226 16.99 -28.23 -2.05
C CYS A 226 17.69 -29.54 -1.66
N GLU A 227 17.76 -29.84 -0.36
CA GLU A 227 18.40 -31.06 0.16
C GLU A 227 17.85 -32.33 -0.49
N ALA A 228 16.53 -32.40 -0.72
CA ALA A 228 15.90 -33.54 -1.37
C ALA A 228 16.36 -33.70 -2.83
N CYS A 229 16.31 -32.64 -3.64
CA CYS A 229 16.74 -32.68 -5.04
C CYS A 229 18.24 -32.91 -5.21
N ASN A 230 19.07 -32.42 -4.29
CA ASN A 230 20.51 -32.66 -4.31
C ASN A 230 20.90 -34.06 -3.80
N SER A 231 20.00 -34.76 -3.11
CA SER A 231 20.24 -36.12 -2.61
C SER A 231 20.01 -37.23 -3.64
N VAL A 232 19.53 -36.86 -4.84
CA VAL A 232 19.21 -37.79 -5.93
C VAL A 232 19.86 -37.34 -7.22
N ASP A 233 20.15 -38.27 -8.14
CA ASP A 233 20.73 -37.96 -9.44
C ASP A 233 19.63 -37.56 -10.43
N GLN A 234 18.49 -38.25 -10.43
CA GLN A 234 17.34 -37.96 -11.27
C GLN A 234 16.10 -37.55 -10.45
N VAL A 235 15.23 -36.73 -11.02
CA VAL A 235 14.00 -36.23 -10.35
C VAL A 235 13.02 -37.37 -10.04
N SER A 236 12.96 -38.39 -10.90
CA SER A 236 12.14 -39.59 -10.71
C SER A 236 12.47 -40.35 -9.42
N GLU A 237 13.71 -40.30 -8.94
CA GLU A 237 14.18 -40.94 -7.70
C GLU A 237 13.60 -40.29 -6.44
N LEU A 238 12.97 -39.10 -6.55
CA LEU A 238 12.26 -38.48 -5.43
C LEU A 238 11.04 -39.31 -4.98
N LEU A 239 10.49 -40.16 -5.85
CA LEU A 239 9.53 -41.19 -5.50
C LEU A 239 10.29 -42.47 -5.14
N LEU A 240 10.42 -42.78 -3.85
CA LEU A 240 10.96 -44.07 -3.44
C LEU A 240 9.89 -45.17 -3.57
N PRO A 241 10.12 -46.26 -4.35
CA PRO A 241 9.25 -47.42 -4.33
C PRO A 241 9.50 -48.25 -3.06
N GLY A 242 8.45 -48.53 -2.28
CA GLY A 242 8.39 -49.69 -1.39
C GLY A 242 9.34 -49.75 -0.19
N SER A 243 10.03 -48.68 0.20
CA SER A 243 10.82 -48.72 1.44
C SER A 243 9.88 -48.75 2.66
N LYS A 244 10.07 -49.73 3.55
CA LYS A 244 9.32 -49.87 4.82
C LYS A 244 9.51 -48.70 5.81
N ASN A 245 10.25 -47.65 5.44
CA ASN A 245 10.44 -46.44 6.21
C ASN A 245 9.53 -45.32 5.70
N ILE A 246 8.38 -45.18 6.35
CA ILE A 246 7.36 -44.15 6.12
C ILE A 246 7.90 -42.71 6.32
N GLU A 247 9.07 -42.53 6.94
CA GLU A 247 9.60 -41.23 7.37
C GLU A 247 10.25 -40.34 6.28
N ARG A 248 10.41 -40.77 5.02
CA ARG A 248 11.10 -39.95 4.00
C ARG A 248 10.57 -40.10 2.56
N ASN A 249 9.40 -39.54 2.28
CA ASN A 249 9.08 -39.18 0.88
C ASN A 249 9.89 -37.92 0.50
N LEU A 250 10.94 -38.08 -0.31
CA LEU A 250 11.81 -36.97 -0.74
C LEU A 250 11.04 -35.94 -1.58
N LEU A 251 10.06 -36.38 -2.38
CA LEU A 251 9.18 -35.48 -3.12
C LEU A 251 8.33 -34.60 -2.17
N GLU A 252 7.84 -35.16 -1.07
CA GLU A 252 7.11 -34.39 -0.05
C GLU A 252 8.01 -33.35 0.62
N LYS A 253 9.25 -33.73 0.95
CA LYS A 253 10.24 -32.78 1.49
C LYS A 253 10.53 -31.65 0.52
N HIS A 254 10.71 -31.96 -0.76
CA HIS A 254 10.87 -30.96 -1.82
C HIS A 254 9.66 -30.03 -1.90
N ASN A 255 8.45 -30.58 -2.00
CA ASN A 255 7.21 -29.80 -2.11
C ASN A 255 6.99 -28.90 -0.88
N LYS A 256 7.26 -29.39 0.34
CA LYS A 256 7.24 -28.58 1.57
C LYS A 256 8.31 -27.49 1.59
N TRP A 257 9.48 -27.76 1.00
CA TRP A 257 10.52 -26.75 0.85
C TRP A 257 10.07 -25.61 -0.09
N ILE A 258 9.40 -25.95 -1.21
CA ILE A 258 8.88 -24.96 -2.17
C ILE A 258 7.81 -24.07 -1.54
N THR A 259 6.87 -24.63 -0.78
CA THR A 259 5.85 -23.84 -0.07
C THR A 259 6.48 -22.93 1.01
N ALA A 260 7.46 -23.43 1.78
CA ALA A 260 8.20 -22.64 2.75
C ALA A 260 9.01 -21.50 2.10
N LYS A 261 9.66 -21.78 0.95
CA LYS A 261 10.33 -20.77 0.13
C LYS A 261 9.33 -19.68 -0.28
N LYS A 262 8.14 -20.06 -0.77
CA LYS A 262 7.11 -19.10 -1.22
C LYS A 262 6.71 -18.10 -0.13
N ILE A 263 6.52 -18.57 1.11
CA ILE A 263 6.21 -17.72 2.26
C ILE A 263 7.37 -16.79 2.65
N ARG A 264 8.61 -17.26 2.52
CA ARG A 264 9.80 -16.43 2.73
C ARG A 264 9.95 -15.34 1.68
N GLU A 265 9.61 -15.62 0.42
CA GLU A 265 9.54 -14.62 -0.66
C GLU A 265 8.50 -13.54 -0.37
N ILE A 266 7.29 -13.93 0.05
CA ILE A 266 6.23 -12.99 0.45
C ILE A 266 6.72 -12.08 1.61
N ARG A 267 7.33 -12.67 2.66
CA ARG A 267 7.88 -11.88 3.77
C ARG A 267 9.03 -10.96 3.33
N SER A 268 9.89 -11.42 2.43
CA SER A 268 10.98 -10.60 1.87
C SER A 268 10.42 -9.38 1.14
N ALA A 269 9.43 -9.59 0.27
CA ALA A 269 8.77 -8.51 -0.47
C ALA A 269 8.05 -7.52 0.47
N LEU A 270 7.43 -8.01 1.56
CA LEU A 270 6.84 -7.17 2.60
C LEU A 270 7.87 -6.34 3.36
N ARG A 271 9.03 -6.91 3.71
CA ARG A 271 10.13 -6.16 4.37
C ARG A 271 10.63 -5.01 3.49
N ASN A 272 10.64 -5.22 2.18
CA ASN A 272 11.03 -4.23 1.18
C ASN A 272 9.89 -3.25 0.82
N LEU A 273 8.72 -3.38 1.45
CA LEU A 273 7.52 -2.57 1.17
C LEU A 273 7.08 -2.60 -0.31
N ASP A 274 7.26 -3.75 -0.96
CA ASP A 274 6.96 -3.95 -2.39
C ASP A 274 6.42 -5.36 -2.69
N LEU A 275 5.50 -5.86 -1.85
CA LEU A 275 4.76 -7.09 -2.15
C LEU A 275 4.02 -6.99 -3.50
N ARG A 276 3.59 -5.78 -3.88
CA ARG A 276 2.84 -5.55 -5.12
C ARG A 276 3.62 -5.98 -6.37
N SER A 277 4.92 -5.69 -6.47
CA SER A 277 5.72 -6.16 -7.60
C SER A 277 5.82 -7.69 -7.67
N TYR A 278 5.92 -8.34 -6.51
CA TYR A 278 5.94 -9.80 -6.47
C TYR A 278 4.59 -10.40 -6.88
N VAL A 279 3.48 -9.78 -6.47
CA VAL A 279 2.14 -10.17 -6.94
C VAL A 279 2.01 -10.00 -8.45
N GLU A 280 2.43 -8.86 -9.00
CA GLU A 280 2.41 -8.60 -10.45
C GLU A 280 3.25 -9.62 -11.25
N GLN A 281 4.36 -10.11 -10.70
CA GLN A 281 5.12 -11.21 -11.33
C GLN A 281 4.32 -12.52 -11.33
N MET A 282 3.61 -12.81 -10.24
CA MET A 282 2.92 -14.08 -10.00
C MET A 282 1.51 -14.14 -10.62
N ILE A 283 0.98 -13.05 -11.20
CA ILE A 283 -0.34 -13.09 -11.86
C ILE A 283 -0.36 -14.01 -13.09
N HIS A 284 0.80 -14.24 -13.69
CA HIS A 284 0.93 -15.12 -14.86
C HIS A 284 0.90 -16.61 -14.49
N SER A 285 0.95 -16.96 -13.19
CA SER A 285 0.93 -18.35 -12.75
C SER A 285 -0.46 -18.99 -12.81
N ASN A 286 -1.54 -18.20 -12.71
CA ASN A 286 -2.91 -18.71 -12.85
C ASN A 286 -3.92 -17.59 -13.12
N VAL A 287 -5.06 -17.95 -13.73
CA VAL A 287 -6.15 -17.02 -14.10
C VAL A 287 -6.75 -16.31 -12.89
N PHE A 288 -6.85 -16.98 -11.75
CA PHE A 288 -7.42 -16.39 -10.53
C PHE A 288 -6.59 -15.19 -10.06
N SER A 289 -5.27 -15.31 -10.00
CA SER A 289 -4.39 -14.24 -9.52
C SER A 289 -4.52 -12.97 -10.37
N GLY A 290 -4.53 -13.10 -11.69
CA GLY A 290 -4.74 -11.96 -12.59
C GLY A 290 -6.11 -11.31 -12.43
N ALA A 291 -7.18 -12.11 -12.37
CA ALA A 291 -8.52 -11.59 -12.15
C ALA A 291 -8.69 -10.96 -10.76
N ALA A 292 -8.10 -11.55 -9.73
CA ALA A 292 -8.18 -11.06 -8.36
C ALA A 292 -7.48 -9.71 -8.20
N LEU A 293 -6.30 -9.53 -8.81
CA LEU A 293 -5.61 -8.24 -8.81
C LEU A 293 -6.48 -7.13 -9.42
N ARG A 294 -7.05 -7.39 -10.60
CA ARG A 294 -7.94 -6.45 -11.30
C ARG A 294 -9.17 -6.09 -10.45
N LEU A 295 -9.77 -7.06 -9.78
CA LEU A 295 -10.96 -6.85 -8.94
C LEU A 295 -10.63 -6.08 -7.67
N LEU A 296 -9.48 -6.35 -7.04
CA LEU A 296 -8.99 -5.58 -5.89
C LEU A 296 -8.76 -4.11 -6.27
N ASP A 297 -8.07 -3.88 -7.37
CA ASP A 297 -7.76 -2.53 -7.86
C ASP A 297 -8.99 -1.76 -8.32
N LYS A 298 -10.00 -2.46 -8.86
CA LYS A 298 -11.23 -1.81 -9.35
C LYS A 298 -12.23 -1.51 -8.25
N HIS A 299 -12.39 -2.42 -7.29
CA HIS A 299 -13.52 -2.38 -6.34
C HIS A 299 -13.11 -2.12 -4.89
N HIS A 300 -11.83 -2.27 -4.54
CA HIS A 300 -11.34 -2.20 -3.15
C HIS A 300 -10.15 -1.26 -2.98
N VAL A 301 -9.87 -0.42 -3.97
CA VAL A 301 -8.68 0.46 -4.01
C VAL A 301 -8.60 1.43 -2.83
N ASP A 302 -9.70 2.04 -2.40
CA ASP A 302 -9.67 3.00 -1.28
C ASP A 302 -9.28 2.34 0.04
N SER A 303 -9.79 1.12 0.28
CA SER A 303 -9.40 0.33 1.46
C SER A 303 -7.91 -0.02 1.42
N ILE A 304 -7.39 -0.38 0.25
CA ILE A 304 -5.97 -0.69 0.05
C ILE A 304 -5.11 0.58 0.23
N ILE A 305 -5.51 1.71 -0.35
CA ILE A 305 -4.82 3.00 -0.24
C ILE A 305 -4.73 3.42 1.23
N SER A 306 -5.82 3.29 1.99
CA SER A 306 -5.86 3.67 3.42
C SER A 306 -4.82 2.93 4.28
N LYS A 307 -4.41 1.72 3.86
CA LYS A 307 -3.44 0.87 4.56
C LYS A 307 -2.03 0.90 3.94
N THR A 308 -1.87 1.61 2.82
CA THR A 308 -0.59 1.72 2.11
C THR A 308 0.20 2.92 2.64
N PRO A 309 1.49 2.77 2.97
CA PRO A 309 2.33 3.90 3.37
C PRO A 309 2.30 5.05 2.36
N THR A 310 2.16 6.29 2.83
CA THR A 310 2.17 7.46 1.94
C THR A 310 3.58 7.76 1.43
N TRP A 311 4.58 7.57 2.30
CA TRP A 311 5.97 7.94 2.07
C TRP A 311 6.86 6.69 2.12
N LYS A 312 7.56 6.41 1.02
CA LYS A 312 8.53 5.32 0.89
C LYS A 312 9.77 5.81 0.13
N THR A 313 10.87 5.09 0.28
CA THR A 313 12.10 5.28 -0.51
C THR A 313 12.28 4.20 -1.58
N SER A 314 11.43 3.17 -1.57
CA SER A 314 11.47 2.09 -2.56
C SER A 314 10.99 2.56 -3.93
N LEU A 315 11.73 2.16 -4.96
CA LEU A 315 11.42 2.44 -6.35
C LEU A 315 10.19 1.63 -6.79
N ILE A 316 9.18 2.30 -7.35
CA ILE A 316 8.06 1.63 -8.02
C ILE A 316 8.51 1.18 -9.41
N LYS A 317 8.45 -0.13 -9.66
CA LYS A 317 8.65 -0.67 -11.01
C LYS A 317 7.31 -0.67 -11.74
N HIS A 318 7.16 0.25 -12.68
CA HIS A 318 5.99 0.37 -13.53
C HIS A 318 6.23 -0.41 -14.83
N ILE A 319 6.00 -1.72 -14.81
CA ILE A 319 6.39 -2.61 -15.93
C ILE A 319 5.19 -2.98 -16.81
N THR A 320 4.01 -3.16 -16.21
CA THR A 320 2.82 -3.67 -16.91
C THR A 320 1.67 -2.69 -16.74
N GLU A 321 0.60 -2.88 -17.50
CA GLU A 321 -0.63 -2.07 -17.38
C GLU A 321 -1.27 -2.15 -15.98
N TYR A 322 -1.05 -3.25 -15.25
CA TYR A 322 -1.52 -3.37 -13.86
C TYR A 322 -0.83 -2.39 -12.91
N SER A 323 0.34 -1.87 -13.30
CA SER A 323 1.09 -0.92 -12.49
C SER A 323 0.43 0.46 -12.44
N TYR A 324 -0.42 0.83 -13.42
CA TYR A 324 -1.18 2.10 -13.41
C TYR A 324 -2.16 2.18 -12.24
N TYR A 325 -2.66 1.03 -11.80
CA TYR A 325 -3.63 0.90 -10.73
C TYR A 325 -3.01 0.70 -9.35
N ARG A 326 -1.67 0.83 -9.24
CA ARG A 326 -0.99 0.77 -7.94
C ARG A 326 -1.51 1.86 -7.00
N PRO A 327 -1.72 1.54 -5.71
CA PRO A 327 -2.26 2.50 -4.73
C PRO A 327 -1.49 3.82 -4.65
N GLU A 328 -0.17 3.78 -4.81
CA GLU A 328 0.71 4.94 -4.75
C GLU A 328 0.51 5.88 -5.96
N ILE A 329 0.31 5.29 -7.15
CA ILE A 329 0.06 6.02 -8.39
C ILE A 329 -1.33 6.67 -8.35
N GLN A 330 -2.34 5.87 -8.01
CA GLN A 330 -3.73 6.32 -7.90
C GLN A 330 -3.89 7.43 -6.86
N GLU A 331 -3.26 7.31 -5.69
CA GLU A 331 -3.28 8.37 -4.69
C GLU A 331 -2.58 9.63 -5.18
N PHE A 332 -1.39 9.54 -5.77
CA PHE A 332 -0.67 10.72 -6.24
C PHE A 332 -1.54 11.49 -7.24
N GLN A 333 -2.12 10.79 -8.21
CA GLN A 333 -3.03 11.37 -9.18
C GLN A 333 -4.26 12.01 -8.50
N ARG A 334 -4.85 11.33 -7.51
CA ARG A 334 -5.96 11.86 -6.71
C ARG A 334 -5.57 13.14 -5.97
N ARG A 335 -4.43 13.18 -5.29
CA ARG A 335 -3.95 14.37 -4.56
C ARG A 335 -3.61 15.53 -5.47
N ILE A 336 -3.04 15.29 -6.66
CA ILE A 336 -2.87 16.36 -7.66
C ILE A 336 -4.24 16.92 -8.07
N ARG A 337 -5.23 16.05 -8.31
CA ARG A 337 -6.58 16.51 -8.61
C ARG A 337 -7.21 17.25 -7.43
N GLU A 338 -7.12 16.77 -6.21
CA GLU A 338 -7.89 17.37 -5.11
C GLU A 338 -7.16 18.54 -4.43
N ARG A 339 -5.83 18.48 -4.36
CA ARG A 339 -5.01 19.29 -3.45
C ARG A 339 -3.95 20.14 -4.13
N TYR A 340 -3.82 20.08 -5.46
CA TYR A 340 -2.97 20.99 -6.22
C TYR A 340 -3.80 21.99 -7.02
N ARG A 341 -3.28 23.22 -7.11
CA ARG A 341 -3.73 24.27 -8.01
C ARG A 341 -2.54 25.11 -8.44
N ILE A 342 -2.61 25.64 -9.66
CA ILE A 342 -1.70 26.68 -10.10
C ILE A 342 -1.96 27.93 -9.24
N GLN A 343 -0.91 28.57 -8.75
CA GLN A 343 -1.06 29.70 -7.83
C GLN A 343 -1.65 30.93 -8.52
N LYS A 344 -2.48 31.71 -7.80
CA LYS A 344 -3.28 32.84 -8.34
C LYS A 344 -2.45 33.91 -9.06
N GLY A 345 -1.17 34.05 -8.73
CA GLY A 345 -0.26 35.01 -9.36
C GLY A 345 0.36 34.54 -10.68
N LYS A 346 0.23 33.26 -11.05
CA LYS A 346 0.84 32.72 -12.27
C LYS A 346 0.07 33.21 -13.51
N LYS A 347 0.80 33.63 -14.53
CA LYS A 347 0.28 34.07 -15.83
C LYS A 347 0.65 33.12 -16.97
N ILE A 348 1.67 32.30 -16.77
CA ILE A 348 2.15 31.33 -17.76
C ILE A 348 2.25 29.96 -17.11
N VAL A 349 1.74 28.93 -17.79
CA VAL A 349 2.08 27.53 -17.50
C VAL A 349 2.97 27.02 -18.63
N VAL A 350 4.16 26.54 -18.29
CA VAL A 350 5.05 25.86 -19.22
C VAL A 350 4.97 24.36 -18.99
N ILE A 351 4.64 23.64 -20.05
CA ILE A 351 4.56 22.18 -20.07
C ILE A 351 5.87 21.64 -20.62
N PHE A 352 6.53 20.77 -19.86
CA PHE A 352 7.75 20.07 -20.28
C PHE A 352 7.53 18.56 -20.39
N PRO A 353 8.29 17.86 -21.25
CA PRO A 353 8.33 16.40 -21.25
C PRO A 353 9.11 15.89 -20.04
N CYS A 354 8.94 14.62 -19.68
CA CYS A 354 9.72 14.01 -18.60
C CYS A 354 11.17 13.67 -19.03
N SER A 355 11.97 13.19 -18.08
CA SER A 355 13.31 12.66 -18.33
C SER A 355 13.56 11.37 -17.53
N ALA A 356 14.52 10.55 -17.98
CA ALA A 356 14.87 9.29 -17.30
C ALA A 356 15.37 9.53 -15.87
N ARG A 357 16.23 10.54 -15.67
CA ARG A 357 16.76 10.89 -14.34
C ARG A 357 15.73 11.70 -13.55
N LYS A 358 15.45 11.25 -12.33
CA LYS A 358 14.57 11.89 -11.35
C LYS A 358 15.36 12.28 -10.08
N PRO A 359 14.96 13.34 -9.36
CA PRO A 359 13.98 14.35 -9.75
C PRO A 359 14.39 15.06 -11.04
N TYR A 360 13.42 15.46 -11.87
CA TYR A 360 13.72 15.85 -13.25
C TYR A 360 14.62 17.06 -13.35
N SER A 361 14.55 18.02 -12.41
CA SER A 361 15.46 19.16 -12.35
C SER A 361 16.96 18.80 -12.33
N GLN A 362 17.31 17.56 -11.96
CA GLN A 362 18.68 17.05 -11.99
C GLN A 362 19.06 16.34 -13.30
N SER A 363 18.17 16.31 -14.29
CA SER A 363 18.46 15.76 -15.61
C SER A 363 19.10 16.80 -16.52
N LYS A 364 19.98 16.37 -17.42
CA LYS A 364 20.62 17.27 -18.41
C LYS A 364 19.62 18.05 -19.25
N SER A 365 18.47 17.45 -19.57
CA SER A 365 17.40 18.10 -20.34
C SER A 365 16.76 19.24 -19.56
N HIS A 366 16.34 18.99 -18.32
CA HIS A 366 15.73 20.03 -17.49
C HIS A 366 16.72 21.07 -17.01
N GLU A 367 17.99 20.74 -16.81
CA GLU A 367 19.02 21.74 -16.55
C GLU A 367 19.05 22.81 -17.65
N LYS A 368 18.85 22.43 -18.92
CA LYS A 368 18.77 23.39 -20.03
C LYS A 368 17.48 24.22 -19.97
N PHE A 369 16.32 23.58 -19.74
CA PHE A 369 15.06 24.29 -19.59
C PHE A 369 15.11 25.32 -18.46
N ILE A 370 15.64 24.92 -17.30
CA ILE A 370 15.81 25.77 -16.13
C ILE A 370 16.75 26.92 -16.45
N ARG A 371 17.91 26.68 -17.11
CA ARG A 371 18.80 27.78 -17.54
C ARG A 371 18.12 28.79 -18.46
N THR A 372 17.26 28.33 -19.37
CA THR A 372 16.47 29.23 -20.23
C THR A 372 15.48 30.05 -19.42
N LEU A 373 14.78 29.44 -18.46
CA LEU A 373 13.87 30.16 -17.56
C LEU A 373 14.60 31.12 -16.61
N ASP A 374 15.80 30.78 -16.15
CA ASP A 374 16.63 31.60 -15.26
C ASP A 374 17.27 32.79 -15.99
N SER A 375 17.34 32.73 -17.33
CA SER A 375 17.73 33.85 -18.17
C SER A 375 16.65 34.95 -18.23
N ILE A 376 15.42 34.65 -17.80
CA ILE A 376 14.36 35.63 -17.59
C ILE A 376 14.63 36.34 -16.26
N SER A 377 14.34 37.65 -16.19
CA SER A 377 14.43 38.40 -14.93
C SER A 377 13.79 37.64 -13.77
N ASN A 378 14.54 37.43 -12.68
CA ASN A 378 14.06 36.74 -11.48
C ASN A 378 12.73 37.30 -10.95
N LYS A 379 12.46 38.59 -11.18
CA LYS A 379 11.19 39.23 -10.78
C LYS A 379 10.00 38.89 -11.68
N LYS A 380 10.25 38.45 -12.92
CA LYS A 380 9.22 37.99 -13.87
C LYS A 380 9.08 36.46 -13.89
N ARG A 381 10.10 35.73 -13.44
CA ARG A 381 10.07 34.26 -13.26
C ARG A 381 8.93 33.77 -12.38
N GLY A 382 8.51 34.59 -11.41
CA GLY A 382 7.40 34.28 -10.51
C GLY A 382 6.06 34.12 -11.19
N PHE A 383 5.87 34.65 -12.40
CA PHE A 383 4.65 34.48 -13.19
C PHE A 383 4.56 33.12 -13.89
N ILE A 384 5.65 32.34 -13.90
CA ILE A 384 5.75 31.08 -14.62
C ILE A 384 5.53 29.91 -13.66
N GLN A 385 4.57 29.04 -13.99
CA GLN A 385 4.39 27.73 -13.40
C GLN A 385 4.96 26.67 -14.34
N GLU A 386 5.72 25.73 -13.79
CA GLU A 386 6.20 24.58 -14.55
C GLU A 386 5.38 23.34 -14.19
N ILE A 387 4.99 22.59 -15.22
CA ILE A 387 4.41 21.25 -15.09
C ILE A 387 5.12 20.28 -16.03
N ILE A 388 5.34 19.05 -15.56
CA ILE A 388 5.99 17.99 -16.31
C ILE A 388 4.96 16.92 -16.64
N LEU A 389 4.85 16.55 -17.92
CA LEU A 389 4.02 15.44 -18.35
C LEU A 389 4.81 14.14 -18.31
N THR A 390 4.21 13.10 -17.75
CA THR A 390 4.84 11.78 -17.68
C THR A 390 3.82 10.65 -17.55
N SER A 391 4.24 9.46 -17.96
CA SER A 391 3.63 8.19 -17.53
C SER A 391 4.43 7.64 -16.35
N PRO A 392 3.80 7.05 -15.31
CA PRO A 392 2.36 6.79 -15.15
C PRO A 392 1.61 7.88 -14.37
N LEU A 393 2.31 8.92 -13.92
CA LEU A 393 1.78 9.86 -12.93
C LEU A 393 0.93 10.98 -13.51
N GLY A 394 0.94 11.16 -14.83
CA GLY A 394 0.27 12.21 -15.59
C GLY A 394 0.98 13.56 -15.47
N VAL A 395 0.56 14.39 -14.52
CA VAL A 395 1.09 15.75 -14.32
C VAL A 395 1.86 15.85 -13.01
N ILE A 396 3.11 16.30 -13.09
CA ILE A 396 3.95 16.60 -11.94
C ILE A 396 4.26 18.11 -11.94
N PRO A 397 3.70 18.89 -11.00
CA PRO A 397 4.18 20.23 -10.72
C PRO A 397 5.64 20.21 -10.30
N ARG A 398 6.45 21.20 -10.73
CA ARG A 398 7.89 21.25 -10.40
C ARG A 398 8.15 21.17 -8.89
N GLU A 399 7.30 21.81 -8.10
CA GLU A 399 7.40 21.83 -6.64
C GLU A 399 7.22 20.43 -6.01
N LEU A 400 6.57 19.51 -6.72
CA LEU A 400 6.28 18.16 -6.27
C LEU A 400 7.19 17.10 -6.92
N GLU A 401 8.19 17.49 -7.71
CA GLU A 401 9.03 16.51 -8.42
C GLU A 401 9.86 15.60 -7.50
N ILE A 402 10.16 16.05 -6.28
CA ILE A 402 10.90 15.30 -5.25
C ILE A 402 9.98 14.43 -4.37
N VAL A 403 8.66 14.66 -4.44
CA VAL A 403 7.67 14.02 -3.58
C VAL A 403 7.43 12.59 -4.06
N TYR A 404 7.41 11.63 -3.14
CA TYR A 404 7.05 10.26 -3.46
C TYR A 404 5.61 10.18 -4.03
N PRO A 405 5.35 9.44 -5.13
CA PRO A 405 6.29 8.63 -5.91
C PRO A 405 6.91 9.32 -7.14
N ALA A 406 6.75 10.64 -7.35
CA ALA A 406 7.25 11.38 -8.51
C ALA A 406 8.76 11.21 -8.76
N ALA A 407 9.56 11.15 -7.69
CA ALA A 407 10.99 10.86 -7.80
C ALA A 407 11.36 9.36 -7.80
N HIS A 408 10.39 8.46 -7.57
CA HIS A 408 10.63 7.08 -7.15
C HIS A 408 9.86 6.06 -7.99
N TYR A 409 9.94 6.19 -9.31
CA TYR A 409 9.42 5.18 -10.22
C TYR A 409 10.36 4.95 -11.40
N ASP A 410 10.26 3.79 -12.01
CA ASP A 410 10.94 3.42 -13.24
C ASP A 410 9.95 2.72 -14.18
N ILE A 411 10.08 2.96 -15.48
CA ILE A 411 9.13 2.55 -16.51
C ILE A 411 9.89 2.22 -17.80
N PRO A 412 9.55 1.15 -18.54
CA PRO A 412 10.12 0.94 -19.87
C PRO A 412 9.67 2.06 -20.79
N VAL A 413 10.63 2.78 -21.38
CA VAL A 413 10.35 3.87 -22.32
C VAL A 413 10.46 3.31 -23.74
N THR A 414 9.33 3.05 -24.38
CA THR A 414 9.27 2.59 -25.78
C THR A 414 9.02 3.75 -26.75
N GLY A 415 8.50 4.89 -26.27
CA GLY A 415 8.05 6.00 -27.10
C GLY A 415 6.58 5.90 -27.50
N ASP A 416 5.98 4.72 -27.37
CA ASP A 416 4.57 4.47 -27.68
C ASP A 416 3.70 4.70 -26.44
N TRP A 417 2.68 5.57 -26.58
CA TRP A 417 1.71 5.83 -25.54
C TRP A 417 0.48 4.95 -25.73
N SER A 418 0.16 4.13 -24.72
CA SER A 418 -1.10 3.39 -24.70
C SER A 418 -2.31 4.34 -24.55
N HIS A 419 -3.51 3.82 -24.85
CA HIS A 419 -4.75 4.57 -24.67
C HIS A 419 -4.96 4.95 -23.19
N GLU A 420 -4.68 4.01 -22.29
CA GLU A 420 -4.74 4.19 -20.84
C GLU A 420 -3.79 5.30 -20.36
N GLU A 421 -2.54 5.31 -20.83
CA GLU A 421 -1.59 6.37 -20.48
C GLU A 421 -2.05 7.72 -21.01
N THR A 422 -2.51 7.75 -22.25
CA THR A 422 -3.04 8.96 -22.88
C THR A 422 -4.17 9.55 -22.05
N GLU A 423 -5.15 8.73 -21.64
CA GLU A 423 -6.27 9.20 -20.82
C GLU A 423 -5.82 9.68 -19.44
N ILE A 424 -4.87 9.00 -18.79
CA ILE A 424 -4.34 9.44 -17.50
C ILE A 424 -3.69 10.82 -17.63
N VAL A 425 -2.79 11.00 -18.58
CA VAL A 425 -2.01 12.24 -18.75
C VAL A 425 -2.93 13.38 -19.19
N VAL A 426 -3.71 13.18 -20.25
CA VAL A 426 -4.61 14.20 -20.80
C VAL A 426 -5.69 14.56 -19.79
N GLY A 427 -6.30 13.57 -19.12
CA GLY A 427 -7.33 13.77 -18.12
C GLY A 427 -6.82 14.62 -16.95
N GLN A 428 -5.63 14.30 -16.42
CA GLN A 428 -5.06 15.06 -15.32
C GLN A 428 -4.59 16.46 -15.74
N LEU A 429 -3.99 16.61 -16.93
CA LEU A 429 -3.61 17.91 -17.47
C LEU A 429 -4.83 18.82 -17.66
N THR A 430 -5.89 18.28 -18.26
CA THR A 430 -7.17 18.97 -18.42
C THR A 430 -7.71 19.40 -17.06
N TYR A 431 -7.71 18.51 -16.08
CA TYR A 431 -8.20 18.82 -14.74
C TYR A 431 -7.39 19.95 -14.07
N VAL A 432 -6.06 19.86 -14.08
CA VAL A 432 -5.17 20.87 -13.47
C VAL A 432 -5.35 22.25 -14.12
N LEU A 433 -5.37 22.31 -15.45
CA LEU A 433 -5.52 23.57 -16.18
C LEU A 433 -6.93 24.15 -16.07
N SER A 434 -7.97 23.31 -16.01
CA SER A 434 -9.35 23.78 -15.87
C SER A 434 -9.58 24.60 -14.60
N LYS A 435 -8.90 24.25 -13.49
CA LYS A 435 -8.95 25.00 -12.22
C LYS A 435 -8.31 26.37 -12.29
N ALA A 436 -7.38 26.56 -13.22
CA ALA A 436 -6.62 27.80 -13.39
C ALA A 436 -7.08 28.61 -14.61
N LYS A 437 -8.11 28.12 -15.33
CA LYS A 437 -8.59 28.71 -16.57
C LYS A 437 -9.17 30.11 -16.30
N SER A 438 -8.32 31.11 -16.50
CA SER A 438 -8.66 32.53 -16.52
C SER A 438 -8.38 33.07 -17.92
N SER A 439 -9.00 34.19 -18.30
CA SER A 439 -8.78 34.84 -19.61
C SER A 439 -7.33 35.18 -19.89
N ASP A 440 -6.52 35.33 -18.83
CA ASP A 440 -5.15 35.85 -18.90
C ASP A 440 -4.08 34.75 -18.80
N LEU A 441 -4.47 33.49 -18.60
CA LEU A 441 -3.50 32.39 -18.46
C LEU A 441 -3.02 31.93 -19.84
N SER A 442 -1.72 32.08 -20.10
CA SER A 442 -1.08 31.54 -21.29
C SER A 442 -0.51 30.15 -21.01
N VAL A 443 -0.79 29.18 -21.89
CA VAL A 443 -0.20 27.84 -21.82
C VAL A 443 0.81 27.66 -22.93
N VAL A 444 2.06 27.40 -22.54
CA VAL A 444 3.19 27.17 -23.44
C VAL A 444 3.57 25.69 -23.37
N ALA A 445 3.30 24.95 -24.43
CA ALA A 445 3.67 23.56 -24.59
C ALA A 445 5.09 23.46 -25.19
N HIS A 446 6.09 23.27 -24.33
CA HIS A 446 7.48 23.09 -24.75
C HIS A 446 7.83 21.60 -24.78
N VAL A 447 7.16 20.89 -25.69
CA VAL A 447 7.23 19.44 -25.83
C VAL A 447 7.41 19.07 -27.30
N SER A 448 8.08 17.95 -27.58
CA SER A 448 8.28 17.41 -28.93
C SER A 448 7.66 16.01 -29.07
N ASN A 449 7.55 15.54 -30.31
CA ASN A 449 7.07 14.19 -30.68
C ASN A 449 5.67 13.89 -30.12
N GLU A 450 5.45 12.69 -29.58
CA GLU A 450 4.15 12.16 -29.15
C GLU A 450 3.51 13.01 -28.03
N TYR A 451 4.31 13.76 -27.26
CA TYR A 451 3.79 14.70 -26.26
C TYR A 451 2.99 15.85 -26.89
N ILE A 452 3.25 16.19 -28.16
CA ILE A 452 2.47 17.20 -28.90
C ILE A 452 1.02 16.73 -29.01
N ASP A 453 0.79 15.46 -29.32
CA ASP A 453 -0.55 14.93 -29.50
C ASP A 453 -1.33 14.87 -28.18
N LEU A 454 -0.65 14.55 -27.07
CA LEU A 454 -1.22 14.67 -25.72
C LEU A 454 -1.67 16.12 -25.42
N CYS A 455 -0.83 17.10 -25.76
CA CYS A 455 -1.15 18.52 -25.54
C CYS A 455 -2.30 18.99 -26.44
N LYS A 456 -2.34 18.59 -27.72
CA LYS A 456 -3.42 18.93 -28.66
C LYS A 456 -4.76 18.36 -28.21
N GLU A 457 -4.78 17.14 -27.71
CA GLU A 457 -6.00 16.53 -27.18
C GLU A 457 -6.47 17.27 -25.91
N ALA A 458 -5.56 17.66 -25.01
CA ALA A 458 -5.91 18.50 -23.86
C ALA A 458 -6.43 19.90 -24.27
N GLU A 459 -5.81 20.54 -25.25
CA GLU A 459 -6.23 21.82 -25.86
C GLU A 459 -7.67 21.73 -26.40
N LYS A 460 -7.99 20.64 -27.11
CA LYS A 460 -9.35 20.36 -27.61
C LYS A 460 -10.36 20.20 -26.49
N ARG A 461 -10.04 19.40 -25.45
CA ARG A 461 -10.92 19.18 -24.29
C ARG A 461 -11.17 20.46 -23.50
N LEU A 462 -10.14 21.28 -23.31
CA LEU A 462 -10.21 22.52 -22.56
C LEU A 462 -10.84 23.66 -23.33
N LYS A 463 -10.90 23.59 -24.67
CA LYS A 463 -11.23 24.73 -25.54
C LYS A 463 -10.34 25.93 -25.18
N MET A 464 -9.03 25.71 -25.16
CA MET A 464 -8.02 26.70 -24.79
C MET A 464 -6.81 26.54 -25.70
N LYS A 465 -6.37 27.63 -26.34
CA LYS A 465 -5.27 27.60 -27.31
C LYS A 465 -3.93 27.45 -26.61
N PHE A 466 -3.10 26.50 -27.03
CA PHE A 466 -1.74 26.32 -26.51
C PHE A 466 -0.74 26.93 -27.48
N LYS A 467 0.40 27.43 -26.96
CA LYS A 467 1.53 27.90 -27.77
C LYS A 467 2.64 26.86 -27.76
N TYR A 468 3.00 26.33 -28.92
CA TYR A 468 4.01 25.29 -29.07
C TYR A 468 5.36 25.93 -29.41
N THR A 469 6.39 25.63 -28.62
CA THR A 469 7.70 26.30 -28.73
C THR A 469 8.87 25.38 -29.05
N ALA A 470 8.69 24.05 -28.98
CA ALA A 470 9.67 23.12 -29.52
C ALA A 470 9.51 23.04 -31.05
N THR A 471 10.52 23.52 -31.78
CA THR A 471 10.49 23.65 -33.25
C THR A 471 11.07 22.45 -33.99
N ASP A 472 11.69 21.52 -33.27
CA ASP A 472 12.34 20.33 -33.80
C ASP A 472 12.05 19.09 -32.92
N GLU A 473 12.59 17.94 -33.32
CA GLU A 473 12.42 16.67 -32.61
C GLU A 473 12.90 16.71 -31.15
N LYS A 474 13.79 17.66 -30.80
CA LYS A 474 14.39 17.78 -29.48
C LYS A 474 14.06 19.12 -28.87
N ALA A 475 13.11 19.15 -27.94
CA ALA A 475 12.82 20.34 -27.13
C ALA A 475 14.07 21.01 -26.50
N THR A 476 15.18 20.28 -26.29
CA THR A 476 16.42 20.81 -25.73
C THR A 476 17.42 21.43 -26.73
N SER A 477 17.05 21.58 -28.00
CA SER A 477 17.91 22.19 -29.02
C SER A 477 18.00 23.72 -28.85
N SER A 478 19.06 24.32 -29.40
CA SER A 478 19.27 25.77 -29.27
C SER A 478 18.14 26.59 -29.93
N SER A 479 17.60 26.13 -31.06
CA SER A 479 16.47 26.78 -31.76
C SER A 479 15.20 26.73 -30.91
N SER A 480 14.84 25.54 -30.42
CA SER A 480 13.66 25.34 -29.57
C SER A 480 13.74 26.15 -28.28
N LEU A 481 14.91 26.20 -27.64
CA LEU A 481 15.12 27.00 -26.42
C LEU A 481 15.08 28.52 -26.70
N SER A 482 15.53 28.99 -27.86
CA SER A 482 15.39 30.41 -28.26
C SER A 482 13.93 30.79 -28.42
N VAL A 483 13.15 29.96 -29.12
CA VAL A 483 11.72 30.19 -29.34
C VAL A 483 10.95 30.19 -28.02
N LEU A 484 11.29 29.28 -27.10
CA LEU A 484 10.75 29.29 -25.73
C LEU A 484 11.05 30.62 -25.03
N PHE A 485 12.31 31.06 -25.05
CA PHE A 485 12.73 32.30 -24.40
C PHE A 485 12.02 33.53 -24.99
N GLU A 486 11.94 33.63 -26.31
CA GLU A 486 11.27 34.73 -27.02
C GLU A 486 9.78 34.79 -26.69
N GLU A 487 9.09 33.64 -26.73
CA GLU A 487 7.67 33.55 -26.41
C GLU A 487 7.37 33.94 -24.97
N LEU A 488 8.19 33.46 -24.02
CA LEU A 488 8.05 33.83 -22.61
C LEU A 488 8.27 35.33 -22.39
N ASN A 489 9.31 35.92 -22.98
CA ASN A 489 9.56 37.35 -22.84
C ASN A 489 8.47 38.21 -23.50
N SER A 490 7.92 37.77 -24.63
CA SER A 490 6.79 38.43 -25.30
C SER A 490 5.58 38.52 -24.36
N ILE A 491 5.18 37.41 -23.73
CA ILE A 491 4.05 37.40 -22.79
C ILE A 491 4.35 38.23 -21.54
N LEU A 492 5.59 38.17 -21.04
CA LEU A 492 5.98 38.84 -19.80
C LEU A 492 6.33 40.33 -19.99
N MET A 493 6.41 40.84 -21.23
CA MET A 493 6.93 42.17 -21.53
C MET A 493 6.15 43.26 -20.78
N GLU A 494 4.82 43.20 -20.82
CA GLU A 494 3.89 44.18 -20.26
C GLU A 494 3.59 43.98 -18.77
N LEU A 495 4.10 42.92 -18.15
CA LEU A 495 3.84 42.63 -16.73
C LEU A 495 4.84 43.35 -15.83
N GLU A 496 4.28 44.03 -14.82
CA GLU A 496 5.05 44.64 -13.73
C GLU A 496 5.81 43.56 -12.93
N PRO A 497 7.11 43.76 -12.62
CA PRO A 497 7.91 42.78 -11.90
C PRO A 497 7.38 42.51 -10.48
N ILE A 498 7.33 41.23 -10.07
CA ILE A 498 6.90 40.81 -8.73
C ILE A 498 8.06 40.24 -7.89
N SER A 499 7.85 40.12 -6.58
CA SER A 499 8.77 39.40 -5.70
C SER A 499 8.55 37.88 -5.89
N TYR A 500 9.46 37.21 -6.58
CA TYR A 500 9.44 35.75 -6.71
C TYR A 500 10.07 35.06 -5.49
N LYS A 501 9.33 34.13 -4.86
CA LYS A 501 9.74 33.41 -3.64
C LYS A 501 9.63 31.89 -3.82
N PRO A 502 10.48 31.25 -4.64
CA PRO A 502 10.37 29.82 -4.98
C PRO A 502 10.36 28.89 -3.76
N ASN A 503 11.15 29.22 -2.73
CA ASN A 503 11.19 28.43 -1.49
C ASN A 503 9.85 28.42 -0.74
N VAL A 504 9.11 29.54 -0.78
CA VAL A 504 7.79 29.63 -0.16
C VAL A 504 6.78 28.86 -0.99
N GLU A 505 6.81 29.02 -2.31
CA GLU A 505 5.95 28.26 -3.24
C GLU A 505 6.13 26.75 -3.09
N LEU A 506 7.38 26.29 -2.99
CA LEU A 506 7.73 24.89 -2.74
C LEU A 506 7.12 24.37 -1.43
N ALA A 507 7.37 25.08 -0.32
CA ALA A 507 6.89 24.68 1.00
C ALA A 507 5.35 24.64 1.07
N ARG A 508 4.69 25.66 0.51
CA ARG A 508 3.22 25.76 0.47
C ARG A 508 2.63 24.65 -0.38
N THR A 509 3.16 24.39 -1.57
CA THR A 509 2.66 23.36 -2.47
C THR A 509 2.82 21.95 -1.88
N ILE A 510 3.95 21.66 -1.22
CA ILE A 510 4.16 20.38 -0.52
C ILE A 510 3.18 20.24 0.65
N ALA A 511 2.96 21.31 1.43
CA ALA A 511 1.98 21.28 2.52
C ALA A 511 0.55 21.05 2.01
N ASP A 512 0.15 21.73 0.94
CA ASP A 512 -1.17 21.55 0.34
C ASP A 512 -1.35 20.11 -0.17
N TYR A 513 -0.36 19.59 -0.90
CA TYR A 513 -0.36 18.21 -1.36
C TYR A 513 -0.48 17.21 -0.20
N GLN A 514 0.28 17.42 0.87
CA GLN A 514 0.36 16.49 2.00
C GLN A 514 -0.87 16.56 2.91
N PHE A 515 -1.37 17.77 3.22
CA PHE A 515 -2.37 17.96 4.29
C PHE A 515 -3.73 18.49 3.78
N GLY A 516 -3.81 18.91 2.53
CA GLY A 516 -5.01 19.45 1.91
C GLY A 516 -4.84 20.90 1.48
N LEU A 517 -5.63 21.29 0.48
CA LEU A 517 -5.59 22.61 -0.16
C LEU A 517 -5.73 23.76 0.85
N ASP A 518 -5.06 24.89 0.58
CA ASP A 518 -5.10 26.15 1.33
C ASP A 518 -4.42 26.14 2.72
N LEU A 519 -3.81 25.03 3.12
CA LEU A 519 -3.09 24.94 4.40
C LEU A 519 -1.66 25.44 4.31
N GLY A 520 -1.01 25.30 3.15
CA GLY A 520 0.34 25.76 2.94
C GLY A 520 0.50 27.25 3.22
N GLU A 521 -0.43 28.08 2.74
CA GLU A 521 -0.42 29.53 2.96
C GLU A 521 -0.56 29.90 4.45
N GLN A 522 -1.35 29.14 5.21
CA GLN A 522 -1.54 29.32 6.65
C GLN A 522 -0.31 28.85 7.44
N MET A 523 0.32 27.76 7.02
CA MET A 523 1.52 27.19 7.67
C MET A 523 2.77 28.03 7.42
N PHE A 524 2.94 28.54 6.20
CA PHE A 524 4.18 29.17 5.75
C PHE A 524 3.93 30.58 5.25
N LYS A 525 4.37 31.57 6.03
CA LYS A 525 4.25 32.98 5.68
C LYS A 525 5.32 33.41 4.66
N ASP A 526 5.14 34.62 4.17
CA ASP A 526 5.93 35.21 3.10
C ASP A 526 7.40 35.49 3.41
N ASN A 527 7.78 35.50 4.70
CA ASN A 527 9.14 35.65 5.20
C ASN A 527 9.87 34.31 5.39
N CYS A 528 9.22 33.20 5.04
CA CYS A 528 9.78 31.86 5.12
C CYS A 528 10.98 31.68 4.18
N ARG A 529 12.00 30.95 4.64
CA ARG A 529 13.22 30.61 3.87
C ARG A 529 13.55 29.14 4.05
N ILE A 530 14.02 28.50 2.99
CA ILE A 530 14.57 27.15 3.05
C ILE A 530 16.08 27.22 3.15
N ARG A 531 16.66 26.52 4.13
CA ARG A 531 18.10 26.28 4.26
C ARG A 531 18.37 24.81 3.97
N SER A 532 19.23 24.54 3.01
CA SER A 532 19.63 23.18 2.67
C SER A 532 21.09 23.13 2.22
N LYS A 533 21.69 21.96 2.37
CA LYS A 533 22.93 21.56 1.71
C LYS A 533 22.62 20.38 0.79
N PRO A 534 23.46 20.10 -0.23
CA PRO A 534 23.29 18.91 -1.06
C PRO A 534 23.12 17.65 -0.20
N ASN A 535 22.13 16.81 -0.54
CA ASN A 535 21.80 15.57 0.17
C ASN A 535 21.45 15.72 1.66
N GLN A 536 21.07 16.92 2.12
CA GLN A 536 20.62 17.15 3.49
C GLN A 536 19.14 17.55 3.53
N PRO A 537 18.46 17.34 4.67
CA PRO A 537 17.12 17.86 4.88
C PRO A 537 17.00 19.35 4.57
N MET A 538 15.88 19.75 3.98
CA MET A 538 15.55 21.14 3.72
C MET A 538 14.83 21.71 4.93
N PHE A 539 15.52 22.58 5.68
CA PHE A 539 14.98 23.20 6.88
C PHE A 539 14.20 24.45 6.54
N ILE A 540 12.92 24.47 6.91
CA ILE A 540 12.02 25.60 6.69
C ILE A 540 12.10 26.53 7.90
N MET A 541 12.60 27.75 7.67
CA MET A 541 12.85 28.76 8.69
C MET A 541 11.90 29.95 8.54
N GLN A 542 11.27 30.38 9.64
CA GLN A 542 10.45 31.60 9.71
C GLN A 542 10.83 32.35 10.99
N ASP A 543 11.16 33.64 10.86
CA ASP A 543 11.59 34.48 11.99
C ASP A 543 12.71 33.86 12.84
N LYS A 544 13.70 33.25 12.19
CA LYS A 544 14.84 32.51 12.77
C LYS A 544 14.46 31.22 13.52
N LYS A 545 13.20 30.83 13.56
CA LYS A 545 12.72 29.55 14.11
C LYS A 545 12.52 28.52 12.99
N GLN A 546 12.85 27.26 13.26
CA GLN A 546 12.52 26.16 12.35
C GLN A 546 11.05 25.78 12.54
N ILE A 547 10.27 25.79 11.45
CA ILE A 547 8.83 25.50 11.47
C ILE A 547 8.45 24.25 10.65
N GLY A 548 9.42 23.65 9.93
CA GLY A 548 9.22 22.39 9.21
C GLY A 548 10.52 21.86 8.63
N VAL A 549 10.49 20.60 8.19
CA VAL A 549 11.62 19.95 7.49
C VAL A 549 11.09 19.12 6.33
N ILE A 550 11.62 19.34 5.12
CA ILE A 550 11.34 18.48 3.97
C ILE A 550 12.50 17.50 3.78
N HIS A 551 12.19 16.20 3.74
CA HIS A 551 13.18 15.15 3.58
C HIS A 551 13.48 14.90 2.09
N PRO A 552 14.73 15.06 1.61
CA PRO A 552 15.04 14.94 0.18
C PRO A 552 14.79 13.54 -0.38
N GLU A 553 14.90 12.50 0.44
CA GLU A 553 14.69 11.10 0.04
C GLU A 553 13.22 10.76 -0.27
N THR A 554 12.26 11.57 0.16
CA THR A 554 10.82 11.26 -0.03
C THR A 554 9.97 12.47 -0.42
N GLY A 555 10.51 13.67 -0.31
CA GLY A 555 9.78 14.94 -0.38
C GLY A 555 8.79 15.16 0.76
N LYS A 556 8.77 14.29 1.78
CA LYS A 556 7.85 14.40 2.92
C LYS A 556 8.15 15.66 3.76
N LEU A 557 7.10 16.40 4.10
CA LEU A 557 7.13 17.47 5.11
C LEU A 557 6.86 16.93 6.52
N THR A 558 7.86 17.07 7.40
CA THR A 558 7.75 16.80 8.83
C THR A 558 7.31 18.06 9.57
N LEU A 559 6.26 17.92 10.37
CA LEU A 559 5.65 19.00 11.16
C LEU A 559 6.52 19.39 12.36
N THR A 560 6.35 20.62 12.81
CA THR A 560 6.73 21.10 14.15
C THR A 560 5.46 21.40 14.94
N ILE A 561 5.58 21.74 16.23
CA ILE A 561 4.42 22.21 17.00
C ILE A 561 3.76 23.44 16.35
N ASP A 562 4.52 24.37 15.78
CA ASP A 562 3.95 25.58 15.17
C ASP A 562 3.10 25.28 13.95
N THR A 563 3.58 24.42 13.04
CA THR A 563 2.79 23.98 11.87
C THR A 563 1.68 23.00 12.25
N GLY A 564 1.87 22.24 13.34
CA GLY A 564 0.83 21.38 13.92
C GLY A 564 -0.37 22.14 14.45
N LYS A 565 -0.20 23.39 14.94
CA LYS A 565 -1.34 24.22 15.40
C LYS A 565 -2.33 24.50 14.28
N ILE A 566 -1.85 24.76 13.07
CA ILE A 566 -2.71 24.99 11.89
C ILE A 566 -3.55 23.73 11.60
N LEU A 567 -2.97 22.53 11.71
CA LEU A 567 -3.73 21.30 11.53
C LEU A 567 -4.74 21.06 12.66
N ALA A 568 -4.42 21.46 13.89
CA ALA A 568 -5.33 21.35 15.03
C ALA A 568 -6.56 22.25 14.84
N GLU A 569 -6.37 23.48 14.36
CA GLU A 569 -7.46 24.43 14.06
C GLU A 569 -8.43 23.91 13.00
N HIS A 570 -7.94 23.14 12.03
CA HIS A 570 -8.75 22.55 10.95
C HIS A 570 -9.19 21.11 11.23
N GLU A 571 -8.88 20.57 12.41
CA GLU A 571 -9.13 19.16 12.79
C GLU A 571 -8.68 18.15 11.71
N LYS A 572 -7.47 18.34 11.16
CA LYS A 572 -6.90 17.44 10.13
C LYS A 572 -5.68 16.69 10.65
N TYR A 573 -5.54 15.43 10.20
CA TYR A 573 -4.43 14.54 10.55
C TYR A 573 -4.23 14.42 12.08
N PHE A 574 -5.33 14.46 12.84
CA PHE A 574 -5.31 14.38 14.29
C PHE A 574 -5.35 12.95 14.81
N VAL A 575 -4.71 12.75 15.95
CA VAL A 575 -4.83 11.57 16.80
C VAL A 575 -5.23 12.05 18.17
N LEU A 576 -6.43 11.68 18.62
CA LEU A 576 -6.97 12.05 19.92
C LEU A 576 -6.49 11.05 20.98
N PHE A 577 -5.70 11.53 21.93
CA PHE A 577 -5.12 10.77 23.03
C PHE A 577 -5.91 10.98 24.32
N ASP A 578 -6.15 9.91 25.07
CA ASP A 578 -6.93 9.94 26.33
C ASP A 578 -6.17 10.64 27.49
N GLY A 579 -4.84 10.68 27.44
CA GLY A 579 -4.02 11.33 28.44
C GLY A 579 -3.87 12.85 28.23
N MET A 580 -3.38 13.53 29.27
CA MET A 580 -3.10 14.97 29.23
C MET A 580 -1.74 15.30 28.61
N GLU A 581 -0.73 14.43 28.81
CA GLU A 581 0.65 14.66 28.39
C GLU A 581 1.26 13.38 27.77
N LEU A 582 2.27 13.56 26.90
CA LEU A 582 2.93 12.45 26.21
C LEU A 582 4.19 11.97 26.91
N GLU A 583 4.23 10.69 27.25
CA GLU A 583 5.42 10.01 27.78
C GLU A 583 6.13 9.15 26.72
N GLY A 584 7.44 8.97 26.87
CA GLY A 584 8.23 8.13 25.98
C GLY A 584 8.35 8.65 24.54
N SER A 585 8.62 7.75 23.59
CA SER A 585 8.86 8.10 22.17
C SER A 585 7.84 7.49 21.20
N THR A 586 6.82 6.81 21.72
CA THR A 586 5.82 6.08 20.95
C THR A 586 4.47 6.17 21.66
N LEU A 587 3.43 6.59 20.94
CA LEU A 587 2.04 6.48 21.37
C LEU A 587 1.50 5.12 20.91
N PHE A 588 0.93 4.36 21.85
CA PHE A 588 0.34 3.06 21.58
C PHE A 588 -1.18 3.19 21.32
N SER A 589 -1.74 2.32 20.49
CA SER A 589 -3.15 2.38 20.08
C SER A 589 -4.12 2.32 21.27
N VAL A 590 -3.75 1.65 22.37
CA VAL A 590 -4.56 1.59 23.59
C VAL A 590 -4.87 2.95 24.21
N GLY A 591 -4.04 3.97 23.96
CA GLY A 591 -4.27 5.34 24.43
C GLY A 591 -5.02 6.22 23.43
N VAL A 592 -5.30 5.73 22.22
CA VAL A 592 -5.97 6.50 21.17
C VAL A 592 -7.49 6.34 21.30
N VAL A 593 -8.19 7.45 21.41
CA VAL A 593 -9.66 7.51 21.50
C VAL A 593 -10.29 7.62 20.10
N ASP A 594 -9.69 8.47 19.26
CA ASP A 594 -10.15 8.71 17.90
C ASP A 594 -8.97 9.15 17.03
N ALA A 595 -9.11 9.02 15.71
CA ALA A 595 -8.11 9.50 14.76
C ALA A 595 -8.75 9.84 13.42
N ASP A 596 -8.18 10.80 12.72
CA ASP A 596 -8.64 11.20 11.39
C ASP A 596 -8.54 10.02 10.40
N PRO A 597 -9.66 9.60 9.76
CA PRO A 597 -9.68 8.44 8.87
C PRO A 597 -8.80 8.59 7.63
N GLN A 598 -8.41 9.82 7.25
CA GLN A 598 -7.51 10.03 6.10
C GLN A 598 -6.04 9.71 6.42
N ILE A 599 -5.69 9.54 7.71
CA ILE A 599 -4.33 9.20 8.12
C ILE A 599 -3.95 7.84 7.55
N ARG A 600 -2.81 7.82 6.85
CA ARG A 600 -2.19 6.59 6.36
C ARG A 600 -0.87 6.33 7.09
N PRO A 601 -0.36 5.08 7.05
CA PRO A 601 0.96 4.81 7.57
C PRO A 601 2.01 5.75 6.98
N THR A 602 2.97 6.13 7.81
CA THR A 602 4.05 7.10 7.55
C THR A 602 3.63 8.56 7.41
N ASP A 603 2.34 8.94 7.44
CA ASP A 603 1.94 10.35 7.45
C ASP A 603 2.44 11.09 8.69
N SER A 604 2.72 12.39 8.53
CA SER A 604 2.91 13.29 9.68
C SER A 604 1.54 13.57 10.32
N VAL A 605 1.45 13.43 11.64
CA VAL A 605 0.19 13.61 12.39
C VAL A 605 0.40 14.54 13.57
N ILE A 606 -0.69 15.17 14.00
CA ILE A 606 -0.76 15.90 15.26
C ILE A 606 -1.38 15.00 16.33
N ILE A 607 -0.97 15.18 17.57
CA ILE A 607 -1.52 14.47 18.73
C ILE A 607 -2.22 15.50 19.62
N LEU A 608 -3.52 15.31 19.81
CA LEU A 608 -4.37 16.14 20.65
C LEU A 608 -4.69 15.40 21.95
N ASN A 609 -4.76 16.10 23.08
CA ASN A 609 -5.31 15.52 24.31
C ASN A 609 -6.85 15.50 24.26
N LYS A 610 -7.49 14.93 25.29
CA LYS A 610 -8.95 14.90 25.43
C LYS A 610 -9.66 16.27 25.45
N LYS A 611 -8.93 17.36 25.72
CA LYS A 611 -9.44 18.75 25.62
C LYS A 611 -9.26 19.36 24.23
N LYS A 612 -8.82 18.54 23.24
CA LYS A 612 -8.44 18.95 21.89
C LYS A 612 -7.27 19.94 21.83
N GLU A 613 -6.43 19.97 22.87
CA GLU A 613 -5.21 20.78 22.87
C GLU A 613 -4.07 20.00 22.21
N LEU A 614 -3.27 20.67 21.37
CA LEU A 614 -2.09 20.08 20.76
C LEU A 614 -1.03 19.76 21.83
N ILE A 615 -0.62 18.50 21.92
CA ILE A 615 0.41 18.03 22.88
C ILE A 615 1.64 17.42 22.20
N GLY A 616 1.58 17.18 20.89
CA GLY A 616 2.74 16.69 20.15
C GLY A 616 2.49 16.52 18.66
N VAL A 617 3.56 16.21 17.94
CA VAL A 617 3.55 15.80 16.53
C VAL A 617 4.37 14.54 16.34
N GLY A 618 4.02 13.73 15.35
CA GLY A 618 4.67 12.45 15.11
C GLY A 618 4.43 11.89 13.73
N ASN A 619 4.81 10.63 13.53
CA ASN A 619 4.56 9.87 12.32
C ASN A 619 3.63 8.69 12.61
N ALA A 620 2.57 8.56 11.84
CA ALA A 620 1.67 7.43 11.89
C ALA A 620 2.40 6.11 11.55
N LEU A 621 2.09 5.05 12.29
CA LEU A 621 2.59 3.69 12.04
C LEU A 621 1.53 2.79 11.42
N ILE A 622 0.25 3.13 11.62
CA ILE A 622 -0.94 2.44 11.09
C ILE A 622 -1.93 3.48 10.56
N SER A 623 -3.00 3.04 9.89
CA SER A 623 -4.05 3.94 9.39
C SER A 623 -4.84 4.57 10.53
N GLY A 624 -5.46 5.74 10.32
CA GLY A 624 -6.31 6.38 11.34
C GLY A 624 -7.45 5.48 11.80
N LYS A 625 -8.07 4.76 10.86
CA LYS A 625 -9.06 3.72 11.17
C LYS A 625 -8.49 2.66 12.14
N ASP A 626 -7.32 2.11 11.84
CA ASP A 626 -6.68 1.12 12.69
C ASP A 626 -6.25 1.70 14.06
N MET A 627 -5.84 2.97 14.13
CA MET A 627 -5.51 3.61 15.41
C MET A 627 -6.71 3.62 16.37
N LYS A 628 -7.91 3.91 15.85
CA LYS A 628 -9.15 3.93 16.62
C LYS A 628 -9.62 2.52 17.01
N GLU A 629 -9.53 1.57 16.09
CA GLU A 629 -10.15 0.25 16.27
C GLU A 629 -9.23 -0.76 16.98
N THR A 630 -7.92 -0.54 16.99
CA THR A 630 -6.96 -1.49 17.58
C THR A 630 -6.65 -1.16 19.04
N LYS A 631 -6.72 -2.16 19.93
CA LYS A 631 -6.41 -1.98 21.36
C LYS A 631 -4.97 -2.31 21.74
N ARG A 632 -4.11 -2.60 20.77
CA ARG A 632 -2.72 -3.02 21.00
C ARG A 632 -1.80 -2.61 19.85
N GLY A 633 -0.52 -2.45 20.18
CA GLY A 633 0.52 -2.10 19.21
C GLY A 633 0.79 -0.59 19.16
N PRO A 634 1.86 -0.20 18.45
CA PRO A 634 2.26 1.20 18.34
C PRO A 634 1.43 1.91 17.25
N ALA A 635 0.91 3.11 17.56
CA ALA A 635 0.08 3.92 16.66
C ALA A 635 0.88 5.06 16.03
N VAL A 636 1.64 5.82 16.84
CA VAL A 636 2.40 7.00 16.38
C VAL A 636 3.81 6.97 16.96
N LYS A 637 4.81 7.20 16.11
CA LYS A 637 6.17 7.51 16.56
C LYS A 637 6.29 9.01 16.82
N ILE A 638 6.45 9.39 18.08
CA ILE A 638 6.47 10.80 18.50
C ILE A 638 7.78 11.45 18.02
N LYS A 639 7.68 12.67 17.47
CA LYS A 639 8.82 13.46 16.98
C LYS A 639 9.11 14.67 17.85
N GLN A 640 8.06 15.38 18.27
CA GLN A 640 8.17 16.54 19.13
C GLN A 640 6.96 16.56 20.08
N LYS A 641 7.17 17.03 21.31
CA LYS A 641 6.14 17.23 22.33
C LYS A 641 6.07 18.74 22.63
N VAL A 642 4.93 19.19 23.12
CA VAL A 642 4.76 20.57 23.61
C VAL A 642 5.54 20.79 24.88
#